data_AF-A0A369JIM8-F1
#
_entry.id   AF-A0A369JIM8-F1
#
_cell.length_a   1.000
_cell.length_b   1.000
_cell.length_c   1.000
_cell.angle_alpha   90.00
_cell.angle_beta   90.00
_cell.angle_gamma   90.00
#
_symmetry.space_group_name_H-M   'P 1'
#
loop_
_entity.id
_entity.type
_entity.pdbx_description
1 polymer ?
#
loop_
_entity_poly.entity_id
_entity_poly.type
_entity_poly.pdbx_seq_one_letter_code
_entity_poly.pdbx_strand_id
1 'polypeptide(L)'
;MHKRAPSSLLRLSTASGSRPPLTVGIRREDPQRIWERRTPLTPEAVQYLVSEKKVDVEIEHCDRRVFSDAEYAKAGAKVRRSLGNSHIILGIKETPLHEVITSPLPTPVASHSTNPTCARTHLMFSHTAKGQPYNTPLLAKFVAESSKKNQPTNYDIPRLIDYELLTNDSDGKRTVGFGWFAGVAGVLESLSAMAHSHLEVGIASPFLYTPRPHTHPSLESLRSALRTIGNRISEEGTPPSLGPFVIGLTGTGKVSQGCLSILAELPIVEVSVSDLPALVSNKDADLTKIYLVHAKPEDYLVGLDGRKYDREHYYAHPQSYRSTFCDTVAPYLTLFLNGVGWLPTFPRLMTNEQLTVALDRARSIGGARFTNIGDISCDVEGGLQFLTRATTLSSPFYKIRPPTLPASHPSVQMMSVDILPASLPLDASQHFSKVLLPYLESLIDMYTTGNRDEYSAALERATIAEKGQLADKHAWLQEAVDKYHSEPVVPNASANLEAPSSSDVTVAPEKMEQPGLLRKKRMLLLGSGMVAGPTVDEIAKRGDIQLIVASNSLQEVEKLTQDYLNVQYRVIDMSDKSTVSDLIAEADVVISLLPVAFHTTAAELCIFHHKHLVTASYISNDMRSLHSRAVAADVLLLNEIGLDPGIDHCSAIDLLSQMRAQKKEIVSFTSFCGGLPAPDVLHVPLRYKFSWSPKGVLSAALNSARFRLQNKIYVITGDELLKKYFPDVPITNEFELEGIANRDSMPYADTYGIQNAQTILRGTLRYPGFSNLMQSFKELGLLETQKKIYVDRWTSFVPQCLALTLKDKVDEYNLYPSLDNVIPSDQIDELHDALDWLSLLPSNMAPIEATPMPLLPAQPMTPIDIFAYLLAHKLAYKPHERDMVVLSHEIITQQNSSSPKEVHTSSLITYGTPKASAMARTVGLPVAFAALNVIDGKIAMRGVHGPTDASIYKPVLRGLEQVGLGMKESTRVVVDDDTLESKLAEGIRRSMA
;
A
#
# COMPACT_ATOMS: atom_id res chain seq x y z
N MET A 1 -9.40 6.92 92.37
CA MET A 1 -9.92 5.97 91.38
C MET A 1 -9.52 6.44 90.00
N HIS A 2 -9.17 5.46 89.14
CA HIS A 2 -8.77 5.51 87.73
C HIS A 2 -7.37 6.00 87.33
N LYS A 3 -6.73 5.06 86.63
CA LYS A 3 -5.31 4.87 86.33
C LYS A 3 -4.99 5.29 84.89
N ARG A 4 -3.71 5.62 84.71
CA ARG A 4 -2.95 5.81 83.47
C ARG A 4 -3.27 4.82 82.34
N ALA A 5 -3.27 5.32 81.10
CA ALA A 5 -3.13 4.53 79.86
C ALA A 5 -1.66 4.60 79.37
N PRO A 6 -1.03 3.49 78.96
CA PRO A 6 0.33 3.47 78.43
C PRO A 6 0.38 3.33 76.89
N SER A 7 1.51 3.79 76.36
CA SER A 7 2.05 3.65 75.01
C SER A 7 2.09 2.21 74.48
N SER A 8 1.70 1.99 73.22
CA SER A 8 1.95 0.73 72.49
C SER A 8 3.00 0.92 71.39
N LEU A 9 4.02 0.06 71.45
CA LEU A 9 5.13 -0.10 70.52
C LEU A 9 4.67 -0.67 69.17
N LEU A 10 5.20 -0.11 68.07
CA LEU A 10 5.21 -0.75 66.76
C LEU A 10 5.92 -2.10 66.83
N ARG A 11 5.18 -3.20 66.63
CA ARG A 11 5.76 -4.48 66.20
C ARG A 11 5.82 -4.48 64.67
N LEU A 12 7.03 -4.42 64.14
CA LEU A 12 7.32 -4.86 62.78
C LEU A 12 7.00 -6.36 62.68
N SER A 13 5.83 -6.67 62.15
CA SER A 13 5.49 -8.00 61.68
C SER A 13 6.30 -8.28 60.43
N THR A 14 7.30 -9.17 60.55
CA THR A 14 7.95 -9.80 59.41
C THR A 14 6.90 -10.64 58.68
N ALA A 15 6.32 -10.08 57.61
CA ALA A 15 5.46 -10.83 56.71
C ALA A 15 6.27 -12.00 56.12
N SER A 16 5.87 -13.22 56.46
CA SER A 16 6.28 -14.42 55.74
C SER A 16 5.86 -14.24 54.28
N GLY A 17 6.84 -14.12 53.38
CA GLY A 17 6.59 -13.86 51.96
C GLY A 17 5.77 -14.97 51.30
N SER A 18 4.47 -14.74 51.13
CA SER A 18 3.66 -15.50 50.16
C SER A 18 4.13 -15.12 48.76
N ARG A 19 4.67 -16.09 48.01
CA ARG A 19 5.00 -15.87 46.58
C ARG A 19 3.74 -15.43 45.80
N PRO A 20 3.88 -14.60 44.76
CA PRO A 20 2.73 -14.07 44.03
C PRO A 20 1.95 -15.19 43.34
N PRO A 21 0.59 -15.10 43.29
CA PRO A 21 -0.22 -16.07 42.58
C PRO A 21 0.07 -16.08 41.07
N LEU A 22 -0.12 -17.24 40.43
CA LEU A 22 -0.06 -17.34 38.96
C LEU A 22 -1.06 -16.37 38.35
N THR A 23 -0.62 -15.60 37.35
CA THR A 23 -1.44 -14.57 36.70
C THR A 23 -1.56 -14.85 35.20
N VAL A 24 -2.78 -14.87 34.69
CA VAL A 24 -3.11 -14.97 33.25
C VAL A 24 -3.51 -13.59 32.73
N GLY A 25 -2.86 -13.13 31.66
CA GLY A 25 -3.10 -11.85 31.03
C GLY A 25 -3.87 -11.99 29.71
N ILE A 26 -4.93 -11.22 29.54
CA ILE A 26 -5.66 -11.08 28.27
C ILE A 26 -5.24 -9.76 27.63
N ARG A 27 -4.52 -9.86 26.50
CA ARG A 27 -4.02 -8.69 25.76
C ARG A 27 -5.18 -7.94 25.09
N ARG A 28 -5.05 -6.63 24.93
CA ARG A 28 -5.95 -5.85 24.07
C ARG A 28 -5.80 -6.24 22.61
N GLU A 29 -6.89 -6.11 21.86
CA GLU A 29 -6.90 -6.28 20.42
C GLU A 29 -6.00 -5.19 19.78
N ASP A 30 -5.44 -5.45 18.59
CA ASP A 30 -4.53 -4.51 17.91
C ASP A 30 -5.26 -3.26 17.39
N PRO A 31 -4.84 -2.02 17.75
CA PRO A 31 -5.43 -0.79 17.23
C PRO A 31 -5.44 -0.67 15.70
N GLN A 32 -4.48 -1.28 15.02
CA GLN A 32 -4.41 -1.25 13.55
C GLN A 32 -5.43 -2.20 12.90
N ARG A 33 -5.90 -3.21 13.64
CA ARG A 33 -6.91 -4.17 13.16
C ARG A 33 -8.29 -3.75 13.63
N ILE A 34 -8.83 -2.70 13.00
CA ILE A 34 -10.08 -2.03 13.42
C ILE A 34 -11.30 -2.96 13.58
N TRP A 35 -11.33 -4.08 12.85
CA TRP A 35 -12.41 -5.07 12.92
C TRP A 35 -12.19 -6.18 13.96
N GLU A 36 -10.99 -6.29 14.53
CA GLU A 36 -10.70 -7.31 15.53
C GLU A 36 -11.31 -6.93 16.87
N ARG A 37 -12.32 -7.72 17.27
CA ARG A 37 -13.08 -7.55 18.52
C ARG A 37 -13.15 -8.85 19.31
N ARG A 38 -12.58 -9.93 18.77
CA ARG A 38 -12.57 -11.26 19.40
C ARG A 38 -11.54 -11.31 20.52
N THR A 39 -11.84 -12.13 21.51
CA THR A 39 -11.01 -12.32 22.72
C THR A 39 -10.72 -13.81 22.93
N PRO A 40 -9.54 -14.19 23.48
CA PRO A 40 -9.21 -15.58 23.73
C PRO A 40 -10.04 -16.23 24.86
N LEU A 41 -10.55 -15.43 25.82
CA LEU A 41 -11.33 -15.92 26.95
C LEU A 41 -12.59 -15.08 27.15
N THR A 42 -13.74 -15.71 27.39
CA THR A 42 -14.97 -14.98 27.77
C THR A 42 -14.99 -14.62 29.25
N PRO A 43 -15.84 -13.67 29.69
CA PRO A 43 -16.05 -13.39 31.11
C PRO A 43 -16.41 -14.64 31.93
N GLU A 44 -17.17 -15.58 31.39
CA GLU A 44 -17.52 -16.83 32.09
C GLU A 44 -16.29 -17.73 32.32
N ALA A 45 -15.41 -17.84 31.32
CA ALA A 45 -14.16 -18.58 31.46
C ALA A 45 -13.23 -17.90 32.48
N VAL A 46 -13.18 -16.57 32.49
CA VAL A 46 -12.43 -15.81 33.50
C VAL A 46 -12.98 -16.07 34.90
N GLN A 47 -14.29 -16.04 35.08
CA GLN A 47 -14.92 -16.33 36.37
C GLN A 47 -14.54 -17.72 36.87
N TYR A 48 -14.60 -18.72 35.99
CA TYR A 48 -14.17 -20.09 36.29
C TYR A 48 -12.69 -20.17 36.72
N LEU A 49 -11.79 -19.51 35.99
CA LEU A 49 -10.36 -19.49 36.34
C LEU A 49 -10.10 -18.85 37.71
N VAL A 50 -10.77 -17.74 38.01
CA VAL A 50 -10.64 -17.05 39.30
C VAL A 50 -11.25 -17.86 40.44
N SER A 51 -12.47 -18.41 40.26
CA SER A 51 -13.19 -19.10 41.33
C SER A 51 -12.70 -20.52 41.58
N GLU A 52 -12.46 -21.30 40.53
CA GLU A 52 -12.14 -22.73 40.65
C GLU A 52 -10.63 -22.99 40.61
N LYS A 53 -9.90 -22.34 39.71
CA LYS A 53 -8.44 -22.53 39.57
C LYS A 53 -7.61 -21.62 40.47
N LYS A 54 -8.24 -20.64 41.14
CA LYS A 54 -7.60 -19.70 42.07
C LYS A 54 -6.40 -18.96 41.44
N VAL A 55 -6.49 -18.67 40.13
CA VAL A 55 -5.49 -17.86 39.42
C VAL A 55 -5.94 -16.42 39.33
N ASP A 56 -4.98 -15.49 39.34
CA ASP A 56 -5.26 -14.09 39.05
C ASP A 56 -5.45 -13.91 37.53
N VAL A 57 -6.42 -13.09 37.13
CA VAL A 57 -6.60 -12.71 35.72
C VAL A 57 -6.45 -11.21 35.57
N GLU A 58 -5.56 -10.77 34.69
CA GLU A 58 -5.41 -9.38 34.27
C GLU A 58 -5.89 -9.21 32.84
N ILE A 59 -6.51 -8.07 32.53
CA ILE A 59 -6.95 -7.73 31.18
C ILE A 59 -6.53 -6.32 30.82
N GLU A 60 -6.05 -6.13 29.60
CA GLU A 60 -5.80 -4.80 29.07
C GLU A 60 -7.09 -4.14 28.59
N HIS A 61 -7.28 -2.89 28.99
CA HIS A 61 -8.41 -2.06 28.58
C HIS A 61 -8.56 -1.97 27.06
N CYS A 62 -9.78 -2.19 26.56
CA CYS A 62 -10.12 -2.05 25.14
C CYS A 62 -11.61 -1.75 24.92
N ASP A 63 -11.90 -0.58 24.32
CA ASP A 63 -13.29 -0.14 24.09
C ASP A 63 -14.03 -0.89 22.97
N ARG A 64 -13.32 -1.59 22.07
CA ARG A 64 -13.93 -2.28 20.92
C ARG A 64 -14.24 -3.76 21.13
N ARG A 65 -13.63 -4.37 22.15
CA ARG A 65 -13.77 -5.80 22.45
C ARG A 65 -15.24 -6.17 22.59
N VAL A 66 -15.60 -7.38 22.15
CA VAL A 66 -17.01 -7.81 22.16
C VAL A 66 -17.61 -7.91 23.56
N PHE A 67 -16.77 -8.16 24.59
CA PHE A 67 -17.15 -8.07 25.99
C PHE A 67 -16.47 -6.86 26.63
N SER A 68 -17.23 -6.13 27.44
CA SER A 68 -16.76 -4.92 28.11
C SER A 68 -15.83 -5.21 29.29
N ASP A 69 -14.99 -4.25 29.63
CA ASP A 69 -14.15 -4.30 30.83
C ASP A 69 -14.96 -4.49 32.12
N ALA A 70 -16.19 -3.96 32.16
CA ALA A 70 -17.11 -4.13 33.28
C ALA A 70 -17.55 -5.59 33.47
N GLU A 71 -17.78 -6.32 32.38
CA GLU A 71 -18.10 -7.76 32.43
C GLU A 71 -16.91 -8.57 32.95
N TYR A 72 -15.70 -8.27 32.51
CA TYR A 72 -14.49 -8.91 33.02
C TYR A 72 -14.22 -8.58 34.49
N ALA A 73 -14.38 -7.32 34.90
CA ALA A 73 -14.23 -6.92 36.29
C ALA A 73 -15.25 -7.66 37.19
N LYS A 74 -16.50 -7.79 36.74
CA LYS A 74 -17.53 -8.57 37.43
C LYS A 74 -17.18 -10.06 37.52
N ALA A 75 -16.52 -10.60 36.50
CA ALA A 75 -16.00 -11.98 36.50
C ALA A 75 -14.77 -12.17 37.41
N GLY A 76 -14.20 -11.10 37.98
CA GLY A 76 -13.07 -11.15 38.91
C GLY A 76 -11.71 -10.82 38.29
N ALA A 77 -11.65 -10.42 37.01
CA ALA A 77 -10.41 -9.93 36.41
C ALA A 77 -10.05 -8.51 36.85
N LYS A 78 -8.75 -8.20 36.84
CA LYS A 78 -8.20 -6.87 37.13
C LYS A 78 -7.91 -6.15 35.81
N VAL A 79 -8.62 -5.06 35.55
CA VAL A 79 -8.35 -4.21 34.38
C VAL A 79 -7.04 -3.43 34.60
N ARG A 80 -6.10 -3.53 33.65
CA ARG A 80 -4.76 -2.95 33.71
C ARG A 80 -4.42 -2.24 32.41
N ARG A 81 -3.37 -1.41 32.46
CA ARG A 81 -2.78 -0.77 31.26
C ARG A 81 -1.68 -1.62 30.60
N SER A 82 -1.14 -2.60 31.33
CA SER A 82 -0.04 -3.46 30.91
C SER A 82 -0.13 -4.81 31.63
N LEU A 83 0.27 -5.88 30.96
CA LEU A 83 0.31 -7.26 31.48
C LEU A 83 1.66 -7.63 32.13
N GLY A 84 2.35 -6.65 32.72
CA GLY A 84 3.67 -6.83 33.33
C GLY A 84 3.71 -7.92 34.41
N ASN A 85 2.61 -8.28 35.06
CA ASN A 85 2.57 -9.34 36.08
C ASN A 85 2.09 -10.70 35.56
N SER A 86 1.73 -10.79 34.28
CA SER A 86 1.13 -11.99 33.69
C SER A 86 2.18 -13.02 33.30
N HIS A 87 2.07 -14.23 33.84
CA HIS A 87 2.94 -15.36 33.53
C HIS A 87 2.55 -16.01 32.21
N ILE A 88 1.25 -16.04 31.92
CA ILE A 88 0.67 -16.52 30.67
C ILE A 88 -0.01 -15.33 30.00
N ILE A 89 0.34 -15.01 28.76
CA ILE A 89 -0.25 -13.90 27.99
C ILE A 89 -0.98 -14.47 26.78
N LEU A 90 -2.26 -14.15 26.68
CA LEU A 90 -3.17 -14.62 25.63
C LEU A 90 -3.55 -13.46 24.70
N GLY A 91 -3.46 -13.68 23.40
CA GLY A 91 -3.96 -12.74 22.39
C GLY A 91 -4.43 -13.50 21.14
N ILE A 92 -5.45 -12.99 20.44
CA ILE A 92 -5.93 -13.66 19.22
C ILE A 92 -4.89 -13.56 18.09
N LYS A 93 -4.41 -12.35 17.79
CA LYS A 93 -3.45 -12.08 16.70
C LYS A 93 -2.06 -11.76 17.22
N GLU A 94 -1.11 -11.66 16.29
CA GLU A 94 0.29 -11.30 16.53
C GLU A 94 0.40 -10.06 17.44
N THR A 95 1.36 -10.10 18.36
CA THR A 95 1.66 -8.96 19.25
C THR A 95 2.58 -7.97 18.53
N PRO A 96 2.23 -6.67 18.42
CA PRO A 96 3.11 -5.63 17.91
C PRO A 96 4.46 -5.66 18.63
N LEU A 97 5.54 -5.52 17.88
CA LEU A 97 6.90 -5.78 18.37
C LEU A 97 7.29 -4.98 19.62
N HIS A 98 6.76 -3.76 19.77
CA HIS A 98 7.03 -2.88 20.90
C HIS A 98 6.21 -3.23 22.16
N GLU A 99 5.17 -4.04 22.03
CA GLU A 99 4.31 -4.51 23.13
C GLU A 99 4.70 -5.91 23.63
N VAL A 100 5.65 -6.60 22.96
CA VAL A 100 6.07 -7.95 23.35
C VAL A 100 6.85 -7.90 24.66
N ILE A 101 6.27 -8.43 25.72
CA ILE A 101 6.87 -8.51 27.05
C ILE A 101 7.77 -9.76 27.14
N THR A 102 9.08 -9.58 27.30
CA THR A 102 10.03 -10.70 27.37
C THR A 102 10.67 -10.92 28.74
N SER A 103 10.49 -10.00 29.68
CA SER A 103 11.10 -10.09 31.01
C SER A 103 10.55 -11.28 31.82
N PRO A 104 11.38 -12.07 32.52
CA PRO A 104 10.91 -13.16 33.38
C PRO A 104 10.12 -12.67 34.60
N LEU A 105 9.45 -13.58 35.30
CA LEU A 105 8.69 -13.31 36.53
C LEU A 105 9.09 -14.24 37.68
N PRO A 106 8.80 -13.89 38.95
CA PRO A 106 8.96 -14.81 40.07
C PRO A 106 8.15 -16.09 39.89
N THR A 107 8.73 -17.25 40.23
CA THR A 107 8.03 -18.53 40.12
C THR A 107 6.78 -18.58 41.03
N PRO A 108 5.57 -18.86 40.51
CA PRO A 108 4.31 -18.69 41.22
C PRO A 108 4.01 -19.76 42.30
N VAL A 109 4.71 -20.90 42.32
CA VAL A 109 4.55 -21.95 43.36
C VAL A 109 5.89 -22.37 43.98
N ALA A 110 5.83 -22.95 45.17
CA ALA A 110 6.92 -23.66 45.84
C ALA A 110 7.28 -24.96 45.08
N SER A 111 7.72 -24.84 43.83
CA SER A 111 8.34 -25.93 43.10
C SER A 111 9.66 -26.32 43.78
N HIS A 112 10.03 -27.60 43.73
CA HIS A 112 11.38 -28.10 44.05
C HIS A 112 12.48 -27.51 43.12
N SER A 113 12.11 -26.61 42.20
CA SER A 113 13.02 -25.82 41.38
C SER A 113 13.88 -24.88 42.21
N THR A 114 15.19 -24.94 41.97
CA THR A 114 16.20 -24.06 42.54
C THR A 114 16.20 -22.64 41.96
N ASN A 115 15.37 -22.36 40.93
CA ASN A 115 15.35 -21.06 40.25
C ASN A 115 14.30 -20.08 40.82
N PRO A 116 14.69 -18.83 41.14
CA PRO A 116 13.79 -17.82 41.71
C PRO A 116 12.82 -17.21 40.68
N THR A 117 13.11 -17.35 39.39
CA THR A 117 12.33 -16.82 38.27
C THR A 117 11.89 -17.92 37.29
N CYS A 118 10.84 -17.66 36.53
CA CYS A 118 10.41 -18.45 35.39
C CYS A 118 10.16 -17.58 34.15
N ALA A 119 10.41 -18.17 32.98
CA ALA A 119 10.00 -17.60 31.69
C ALA A 119 8.47 -17.56 31.60
N ARG A 120 7.96 -16.56 30.87
CA ARG A 120 6.52 -16.43 30.56
C ARG A 120 6.13 -17.33 29.39
N THR A 121 4.83 -17.54 29.20
CA THR A 121 4.27 -18.20 28.01
C THR A 121 3.34 -17.27 27.25
N HIS A 122 3.57 -17.09 25.95
CA HIS A 122 2.70 -16.35 25.04
C HIS A 122 1.94 -17.32 24.14
N LEU A 123 0.62 -17.12 24.02
CA LEU A 123 -0.24 -17.88 23.12
C LEU A 123 -0.94 -16.93 22.15
N MET A 124 -0.77 -17.15 20.83
CA MET A 124 -1.42 -16.38 19.78
C MET A 124 -1.42 -17.11 18.43
N PHE A 125 -2.21 -16.63 17.45
CA PHE A 125 -1.95 -16.94 16.04
C PHE A 125 -0.74 -16.14 15.58
N SER A 126 0.46 -16.69 15.78
CA SER A 126 1.71 -15.99 15.52
C SER A 126 2.07 -15.96 14.03
N HIS A 127 1.61 -16.97 13.29
CA HIS A 127 1.97 -17.23 11.89
C HIS A 127 3.50 -17.30 11.64
N THR A 128 4.31 -17.46 12.69
CA THR A 128 5.77 -17.55 12.60
C THR A 128 6.21 -18.92 12.07
N ALA A 129 5.40 -19.97 12.30
CA ALA A 129 5.66 -21.33 11.84
C ALA A 129 5.82 -21.47 10.32
N LYS A 130 5.29 -20.52 9.55
CA LYS A 130 5.34 -20.48 8.08
C LYS A 130 6.62 -19.87 7.53
N GLY A 131 7.47 -19.28 8.38
CA GLY A 131 8.75 -18.67 7.99
C GLY A 131 8.63 -17.45 7.09
N GLN A 132 7.51 -16.73 7.16
CA GLN A 132 7.30 -15.53 6.35
C GLN A 132 8.14 -14.36 6.88
N PRO A 133 8.86 -13.61 6.01
CA PRO A 133 9.80 -12.57 6.44
C PRO A 133 9.20 -11.50 7.36
N TYR A 134 7.93 -11.15 7.18
CA TYR A 134 7.28 -10.09 7.98
C TYR A 134 7.10 -10.46 9.46
N ASN A 135 7.08 -11.76 9.79
CA ASN A 135 6.90 -12.26 11.16
C ASN A 135 8.20 -12.68 11.84
N THR A 136 9.32 -12.72 11.13
CA THR A 136 10.64 -13.02 11.69
C THR A 136 11.01 -12.09 12.86
N PRO A 137 10.73 -10.77 12.84
CA PRO A 137 11.03 -9.90 13.98
C PRO A 137 10.26 -10.27 15.27
N LEU A 138 9.04 -10.79 15.14
CA LEU A 138 8.26 -11.27 16.29
C LEU A 138 8.90 -12.55 16.84
N LEU A 139 9.24 -13.50 15.97
CA LEU A 139 9.90 -14.75 16.35
C LEU A 139 11.24 -14.50 17.07
N ALA A 140 12.01 -13.52 16.60
CA ALA A 140 13.29 -13.12 17.20
C ALA A 140 13.17 -12.62 18.65
N LYS A 141 11.97 -12.27 19.14
CA LYS A 141 11.75 -11.95 20.57
C LYS A 141 11.74 -13.19 21.48
N PHE A 142 11.59 -14.38 20.90
CA PHE A 142 11.46 -15.66 21.61
C PHE A 142 12.64 -16.62 21.37
N VAL A 143 13.56 -16.27 20.47
CA VAL A 143 14.67 -17.12 20.03
C VAL A 143 15.99 -16.36 20.21
N ALA A 144 17.00 -17.02 20.78
CA ALA A 144 18.34 -16.47 20.90
C ALA A 144 19.14 -16.67 19.59
N GLU A 145 20.10 -15.79 19.34
CA GLU A 145 21.08 -15.96 18.28
C GLU A 145 21.82 -17.30 18.40
N SER A 146 22.12 -17.96 17.28
CA SER A 146 22.88 -19.22 17.27
C SER A 146 24.23 -19.11 17.98
N SER A 147 24.87 -17.93 17.95
CA SER A 147 26.14 -17.62 18.63
C SER A 147 26.04 -17.64 20.17
N LYS A 148 24.82 -17.58 20.71
CA LYS A 148 24.51 -17.55 22.15
C LYS A 148 23.74 -18.79 22.62
N LYS A 149 23.71 -19.86 21.83
CA LYS A 149 23.09 -21.15 22.21
C LYS A 149 23.73 -21.67 23.52
N ASN A 150 22.88 -22.07 24.47
CA ASN A 150 23.24 -22.60 25.80
C ASN A 150 23.72 -21.59 26.87
N GLN A 151 23.47 -20.28 26.72
CA GLN A 151 23.68 -19.35 27.84
C GLN A 151 22.63 -19.55 28.95
N PRO A 152 23.01 -19.53 30.24
CA PRO A 152 22.05 -19.67 31.36
C PRO A 152 20.93 -18.61 31.34
N THR A 153 21.19 -17.43 30.79
CA THR A 153 20.20 -16.35 30.62
C THR A 153 19.09 -16.69 29.62
N ASN A 154 19.28 -17.72 28.78
CA ASN A 154 18.27 -18.11 27.79
C ASN A 154 17.08 -18.84 28.44
N TYR A 155 17.24 -19.40 29.64
CA TYR A 155 16.13 -20.05 30.37
C TYR A 155 15.02 -19.08 30.79
N ASP A 156 15.30 -17.77 30.79
CA ASP A 156 14.35 -16.70 31.09
C ASP A 156 13.63 -16.15 29.85
N ILE A 157 14.03 -16.53 28.62
CA ILE A 157 13.38 -16.09 27.37
C ILE A 157 11.99 -16.76 27.27
N PRO A 158 10.91 -16.00 26.97
CA PRO A 158 9.56 -16.54 26.96
C PRO A 158 9.35 -17.68 25.97
N ARG A 159 8.37 -18.52 26.28
CA ARG A 159 7.83 -19.55 25.39
C ARG A 159 6.80 -18.93 24.43
N LEU A 160 6.85 -19.30 23.16
CA LEU A 160 5.84 -18.98 22.15
C LEU A 160 5.09 -20.25 21.74
N ILE A 161 3.77 -20.26 21.92
CA ILE A 161 2.87 -21.32 21.46
C ILE A 161 1.95 -20.73 20.39
N ASP A 162 1.86 -21.41 19.25
CA ASP A 162 0.96 -21.01 18.17
C ASP A 162 -0.34 -21.81 18.22
N TYR A 163 -1.48 -21.13 18.33
CA TYR A 163 -2.80 -21.77 18.30
C TYR A 163 -3.06 -22.59 17.03
N GLU A 164 -2.41 -22.26 15.90
CA GLU A 164 -2.55 -22.98 14.62
C GLU A 164 -2.04 -24.43 14.72
N LEU A 165 -1.15 -24.70 15.69
CA LEU A 165 -0.47 -25.99 15.87
C LEU A 165 -1.05 -26.82 17.02
N LEU A 166 -2.13 -26.37 17.67
CA LEU A 166 -2.86 -27.18 18.64
C LEU A 166 -3.68 -28.23 17.90
N THR A 167 -3.20 -29.47 17.91
CA THR A 167 -3.78 -30.62 17.20
C THR A 167 -4.09 -31.78 18.14
N ASN A 168 -5.12 -32.56 17.80
CA ASN A 168 -5.41 -33.83 18.45
C ASN A 168 -4.37 -34.89 18.05
N ASP A 169 -3.93 -35.71 19.00
CA ASP A 169 -2.97 -36.79 18.76
C ASP A 169 -3.53 -37.92 17.90
N SER A 170 -4.84 -38.19 17.99
CA SER A 170 -5.44 -39.35 17.32
C SER A 170 -5.61 -39.18 15.82
N ASP A 171 -5.88 -37.95 15.34
CA ASP A 171 -6.16 -37.68 13.93
C ASP A 171 -5.38 -36.50 13.33
N GLY A 172 -4.51 -35.87 14.13
CA GLY A 172 -3.69 -34.72 13.71
C GLY A 172 -4.48 -33.46 13.40
N LYS A 173 -5.80 -33.43 13.63
CA LYS A 173 -6.62 -32.28 13.26
C LYS A 173 -6.47 -31.15 14.25
N ARG A 174 -6.40 -29.93 13.71
CA ARG A 174 -6.39 -28.69 14.48
C ARG A 174 -7.68 -28.57 15.31
N THR A 175 -7.52 -28.30 16.61
CA THR A 175 -8.62 -28.19 17.56
C THR A 175 -9.09 -26.74 17.72
N VAL A 176 -8.16 -25.80 17.83
CA VAL A 176 -8.43 -24.37 18.07
C VAL A 176 -8.41 -23.58 16.76
N GLY A 177 -9.55 -23.06 16.31
CA GLY A 177 -9.58 -22.21 15.12
C GLY A 177 -10.94 -21.63 14.77
N PHE A 178 -10.95 -20.74 13.76
CA PHE A 178 -12.14 -19.97 13.38
C PHE A 178 -12.76 -20.37 12.04
N GLY A 179 -12.30 -21.46 11.42
CA GLY A 179 -12.69 -21.83 10.06
C GLY A 179 -14.20 -21.97 9.88
N TRP A 180 -14.92 -22.53 10.87
CA TRP A 180 -16.37 -22.66 10.80
C TRP A 180 -17.08 -21.29 10.72
N PHE A 181 -16.65 -20.33 11.53
CA PHE A 181 -17.18 -18.96 11.50
C PHE A 181 -16.81 -18.21 10.22
N ALA A 182 -15.64 -18.50 9.63
CA ALA A 182 -15.27 -17.96 8.31
C ALA A 182 -16.26 -18.45 7.24
N GLY A 183 -16.68 -19.71 7.30
CA GLY A 183 -17.72 -20.26 6.43
C GLY A 183 -19.07 -19.54 6.56
N VAL A 184 -19.55 -19.38 7.80
CA VAL A 184 -20.82 -18.69 8.07
C VAL A 184 -20.79 -17.24 7.58
N ALA A 185 -19.77 -16.48 8.00
CA ALA A 185 -19.62 -15.08 7.59
C ALA A 185 -19.42 -14.96 6.07
N GLY A 186 -18.65 -15.88 5.48
CA GLY A 186 -18.38 -15.93 4.05
C GLY A 186 -19.65 -16.12 3.22
N VAL A 187 -20.57 -17.00 3.62
CA VAL A 187 -21.86 -17.14 2.93
C VAL A 187 -22.64 -15.83 2.96
N LEU A 188 -22.82 -15.22 4.14
CA LEU A 188 -23.60 -14.00 4.29
C LEU A 188 -23.01 -12.83 3.51
N GLU A 189 -21.69 -12.63 3.55
CA GLU A 189 -21.01 -11.62 2.74
C GLU A 189 -21.13 -11.91 1.24
N SER A 190 -21.03 -13.17 0.82
CA SER A 190 -21.16 -13.54 -0.59
C SER A 190 -22.57 -13.33 -1.13
N LEU A 191 -23.60 -13.69 -0.35
CA LEU A 191 -25.00 -13.47 -0.70
C LEU A 191 -25.30 -11.97 -0.80
N SER A 192 -24.77 -11.15 0.12
CA SER A 192 -24.87 -9.68 0.06
C SER A 192 -24.14 -9.11 -1.17
N ALA A 193 -22.91 -9.57 -1.45
CA ALA A 193 -22.12 -9.15 -2.61
C ALA A 193 -22.80 -9.47 -3.94
N MET A 194 -23.35 -10.68 -4.05
CA MET A 194 -24.09 -11.14 -5.22
C MET A 194 -25.40 -10.39 -5.41
N ALA A 195 -26.11 -10.05 -4.33
CA ALA A 195 -27.34 -9.27 -4.44
C ALA A 195 -27.10 -7.89 -5.06
N HIS A 196 -25.97 -7.24 -4.75
CA HIS A 196 -25.56 -6.01 -5.43
C HIS A 196 -25.27 -6.23 -6.92
N SER A 197 -24.56 -7.30 -7.27
CA SER A 197 -24.29 -7.69 -8.66
C SER A 197 -25.58 -7.94 -9.46
N HIS A 198 -26.58 -8.60 -8.85
CA HIS A 198 -27.90 -8.77 -9.48
C HIS A 198 -28.61 -7.44 -9.72
N LEU A 199 -28.52 -6.47 -8.81
CA LEU A 199 -29.14 -5.15 -8.99
C LEU A 199 -28.54 -4.38 -10.16
N GLU A 200 -27.24 -4.50 -10.40
CA GLU A 200 -26.56 -3.84 -11.53
C GLU A 200 -27.09 -4.31 -12.90
N VAL A 201 -27.58 -5.55 -12.98
CA VAL A 201 -28.23 -6.11 -14.18
C VAL A 201 -29.75 -6.00 -14.14
N GLY A 202 -30.29 -5.17 -13.23
CA GLY A 202 -31.73 -4.89 -13.12
C GLY A 202 -32.55 -5.98 -12.42
N ILE A 203 -31.91 -6.86 -11.64
CA ILE A 203 -32.57 -7.98 -10.96
C ILE A 203 -32.57 -7.76 -9.44
N ALA A 204 -33.76 -7.53 -8.88
CA ALA A 204 -33.94 -7.50 -7.42
C ALA A 204 -34.16 -8.92 -6.87
N SER A 205 -33.07 -9.61 -6.51
CA SER A 205 -33.16 -10.95 -5.89
C SER A 205 -33.58 -10.87 -4.41
N PRO A 206 -34.23 -11.91 -3.83
CA PRO A 206 -34.58 -11.95 -2.41
C PRO A 206 -33.41 -11.72 -1.45
N PHE A 207 -32.18 -12.00 -1.91
CA PHE A 207 -30.94 -11.80 -1.16
C PHE A 207 -30.54 -10.33 -0.95
N LEU A 208 -31.25 -9.36 -1.53
CA LEU A 208 -31.00 -7.93 -1.30
C LEU A 208 -31.07 -7.56 0.20
N TYR A 209 -31.88 -8.29 0.96
CA TYR A 209 -32.04 -8.11 2.40
C TYR A 209 -31.10 -8.96 3.24
N THR A 210 -30.12 -9.65 2.61
CA THR A 210 -29.15 -10.45 3.36
C THR A 210 -28.34 -9.54 4.28
N PRO A 211 -28.38 -9.76 5.60
CA PRO A 211 -27.62 -8.93 6.51
C PRO A 211 -26.13 -9.20 6.33
N ARG A 212 -25.33 -8.13 6.34
CA ARG A 212 -23.89 -8.29 6.55
C ARG A 212 -23.65 -8.78 7.98
N PRO A 213 -22.74 -9.76 8.21
CA PRO A 213 -22.59 -10.41 9.52
C PRO A 213 -22.42 -9.46 10.71
N HIS A 214 -21.66 -8.38 10.56
CA HIS A 214 -21.36 -7.44 11.65
C HIS A 214 -22.54 -6.55 12.08
N THR A 215 -23.66 -6.58 11.33
CA THR A 215 -24.84 -5.75 11.60
C THR A 215 -25.79 -6.36 12.63
N HIS A 216 -25.56 -7.62 13.02
CA HIS A 216 -26.34 -8.33 14.02
C HIS A 216 -25.49 -8.68 15.25
N PRO A 217 -26.11 -8.74 16.45
CA PRO A 217 -25.39 -8.96 17.70
C PRO A 217 -24.95 -10.40 17.93
N SER A 218 -25.57 -11.38 17.25
CA SER A 218 -25.30 -12.81 17.43
C SER A 218 -25.60 -13.62 16.17
N LEU A 219 -25.03 -14.83 16.10
CA LEU A 219 -25.31 -15.78 15.04
C LEU A 219 -26.80 -16.15 14.92
N GLU A 220 -27.51 -16.33 16.04
CA GLU A 220 -28.94 -16.68 16.00
C GLU A 220 -29.77 -15.56 15.35
N SER A 221 -29.40 -14.30 15.60
CA SER A 221 -30.06 -13.17 14.96
C SER A 221 -29.85 -13.16 13.44
N LEU A 222 -28.66 -13.54 12.97
CA LEU A 222 -28.37 -13.71 11.54
C LEU A 222 -29.13 -14.89 10.93
N ARG A 223 -29.23 -16.02 11.64
CA ARG A 223 -30.05 -17.17 11.22
C ARG A 223 -31.50 -16.80 11.04
N SER A 224 -32.07 -16.07 12.00
CA SER A 224 -33.45 -15.58 11.93
C SER A 224 -33.69 -14.67 10.71
N ALA A 225 -32.75 -13.76 10.42
CA ALA A 225 -32.82 -12.90 9.25
C ALA A 225 -32.73 -13.69 7.93
N LEU A 226 -31.81 -14.65 7.83
CA LEU A 226 -31.68 -15.49 6.64
C LEU A 226 -32.88 -16.43 6.45
N ARG A 227 -33.45 -16.95 7.53
CA ARG A 227 -34.69 -17.75 7.51
C ARG A 227 -35.87 -16.94 6.98
N THR A 228 -35.93 -15.65 7.28
CA THR A 228 -36.96 -14.75 6.73
C THR A 228 -36.83 -14.65 5.20
N ILE A 229 -35.60 -14.56 4.68
CA ILE A 229 -35.32 -14.61 3.24
C ILE A 229 -35.69 -15.98 2.65
N GLY A 230 -35.37 -17.08 3.35
CA GLY A 230 -35.73 -18.43 2.95
C GLY A 230 -37.23 -18.66 2.85
N ASN A 231 -38.02 -18.14 3.81
CA ASN A 231 -39.47 -18.18 3.76
C ASN A 231 -40.01 -17.42 2.54
N ARG A 232 -39.48 -16.22 2.28
CA ARG A 232 -39.85 -15.43 1.11
C ARG A 232 -39.55 -16.15 -0.21
N ILE A 233 -38.40 -16.81 -0.32
CA ILE A 233 -38.09 -17.64 -1.50
C ILE A 233 -39.08 -18.80 -1.62
N SER A 234 -39.46 -19.42 -0.51
CA SER A 234 -40.43 -20.53 -0.51
C SER A 234 -41.84 -20.09 -0.97
N GLU A 235 -42.21 -18.84 -0.72
CA GLU A 235 -43.52 -18.27 -1.04
C GLU A 235 -43.57 -17.62 -2.44
N GLU A 236 -42.54 -16.83 -2.79
CA GLU A 236 -42.51 -15.98 -3.99
C GLU A 236 -41.60 -16.52 -5.10
N GLY A 237 -40.66 -17.40 -4.76
CA GLY A 237 -39.61 -17.86 -5.67
C GLY A 237 -38.48 -16.85 -5.91
N THR A 238 -37.47 -17.30 -6.66
CA THR A 238 -36.41 -16.43 -7.20
C THR A 238 -36.82 -15.85 -8.56
N PRO A 239 -36.26 -14.70 -9.00
CA PRO A 239 -36.59 -14.10 -10.28
C PRO A 239 -36.38 -15.06 -11.46
N PRO A 240 -37.36 -15.25 -12.35
CA PRO A 240 -37.25 -16.18 -13.49
C PRO A 240 -36.07 -15.89 -14.43
N SER A 241 -35.62 -14.63 -14.49
CA SER A 241 -34.45 -14.22 -15.28
C SER A 241 -33.12 -14.84 -14.82
N LEU A 242 -33.04 -15.35 -13.58
CA LEU A 242 -31.88 -16.08 -13.06
C LEU A 242 -31.96 -17.60 -13.36
N GLY A 243 -33.13 -18.09 -13.76
CA GLY A 243 -33.40 -19.53 -13.85
C GLY A 243 -33.22 -20.25 -12.51
N PRO A 244 -32.96 -21.57 -12.51
CA PRO A 244 -32.66 -22.33 -11.29
C PRO A 244 -31.47 -21.71 -10.56
N PHE A 245 -31.68 -21.37 -9.29
CA PHE A 245 -30.66 -20.74 -8.47
C PHE A 245 -29.72 -21.80 -7.89
N VAL A 246 -28.46 -21.81 -8.33
CA VAL A 246 -27.50 -22.86 -7.96
C VAL A 246 -26.36 -22.27 -7.12
N ILE A 247 -26.20 -22.75 -5.89
CA ILE A 247 -25.04 -22.45 -5.04
C ILE A 247 -24.06 -23.62 -5.14
N GLY A 248 -22.84 -23.36 -5.58
CA GLY A 248 -21.76 -24.34 -5.55
C GLY A 248 -20.86 -24.13 -4.35
N LEU A 249 -20.52 -25.22 -3.66
CA LEU A 249 -19.60 -25.21 -2.52
C LEU A 249 -18.47 -26.21 -2.75
N THR A 250 -17.23 -25.80 -2.53
CA THR A 250 -16.07 -26.71 -2.50
C THR A 250 -15.52 -26.89 -1.07
N GLY A 251 -14.74 -27.96 -0.90
CA GLY A 251 -14.03 -28.28 0.35
C GLY A 251 -14.87 -29.08 1.33
N THR A 252 -14.22 -29.78 2.24
CA THR A 252 -14.88 -30.67 3.23
C THR A 252 -14.50 -30.34 4.67
N GLY A 253 -13.76 -29.25 4.86
CA GLY A 253 -13.25 -28.81 6.16
C GLY A 253 -14.25 -27.97 6.96
N LYS A 254 -13.77 -27.38 8.07
CA LYS A 254 -14.60 -26.56 8.98
C LYS A 254 -15.28 -25.39 8.27
N VAL A 255 -14.61 -24.77 7.29
CA VAL A 255 -15.16 -23.67 6.48
C VAL A 255 -16.43 -24.12 5.76
N SER A 256 -16.35 -25.19 4.97
CA SER A 256 -17.49 -25.72 4.22
C SER A 256 -18.63 -26.17 5.17
N GLN A 257 -18.30 -26.75 6.33
CA GLN A 257 -19.32 -27.07 7.35
C GLN A 257 -20.02 -25.84 7.92
N GLY A 258 -19.31 -24.71 8.06
CA GLY A 258 -19.89 -23.42 8.40
C GLY A 258 -20.85 -22.91 7.31
N CYS A 259 -20.45 -23.05 6.05
CA CYS A 259 -21.28 -22.68 4.91
C CYS A 259 -22.58 -23.49 4.88
N LEU A 260 -22.48 -24.81 4.96
CA LEU A 260 -23.64 -25.71 4.99
C LEU A 260 -24.58 -25.37 6.15
N SER A 261 -24.03 -25.07 7.33
CA SER A 261 -24.83 -24.79 8.51
C SER A 261 -25.69 -23.52 8.39
N ILE A 262 -25.18 -22.47 7.76
CA ILE A 262 -25.95 -21.23 7.57
C ILE A 262 -26.86 -21.30 6.33
N LEU A 263 -26.44 -22.01 5.27
CA LEU A 263 -27.28 -22.25 4.09
C LEU A 263 -28.53 -23.07 4.41
N ALA A 264 -28.51 -23.90 5.46
CA ALA A 264 -29.67 -24.66 5.92
C ALA A 264 -30.88 -23.80 6.35
N GLU A 265 -30.71 -22.48 6.53
CA GLU A 265 -31.82 -21.55 6.77
C GLU A 265 -32.57 -21.17 5.48
N LEU A 266 -32.10 -21.58 4.30
CA LEU A 266 -32.73 -21.40 2.99
C LEU A 266 -33.47 -22.69 2.55
N PRO A 267 -34.42 -22.62 1.59
CA PRO A 267 -35.11 -23.80 1.07
C PRO A 267 -34.21 -24.62 0.14
N ILE A 268 -33.19 -25.26 0.72
CA ILE A 268 -32.14 -25.97 0.01
C ILE A 268 -32.65 -27.33 -0.53
N VAL A 269 -32.27 -27.62 -1.78
CA VAL A 269 -32.34 -28.96 -2.38
C VAL A 269 -30.93 -29.35 -2.82
N GLU A 270 -30.40 -30.43 -2.27
CA GLU A 270 -29.07 -30.93 -2.65
C GLU A 270 -29.14 -31.62 -4.02
N VAL A 271 -28.16 -31.34 -4.88
CA VAL A 271 -28.01 -31.95 -6.21
C VAL A 271 -26.57 -32.40 -6.43
N SER A 272 -26.37 -33.40 -7.29
CA SER A 272 -25.03 -33.84 -7.69
C SER A 272 -24.49 -32.99 -8.85
N VAL A 273 -23.17 -33.04 -9.06
CA VAL A 273 -22.54 -32.37 -10.21
C VAL A 273 -23.11 -32.89 -11.54
N SER A 274 -23.48 -34.17 -11.62
CA SER A 274 -24.11 -34.75 -12.82
C SER A 274 -25.52 -34.24 -13.11
N ASP A 275 -26.24 -33.69 -12.12
CA ASP A 275 -27.60 -33.17 -12.30
C ASP A 275 -27.61 -31.76 -12.88
N LEU A 276 -26.50 -31.01 -12.75
CA LEU A 276 -26.42 -29.59 -13.09
C LEU A 276 -26.86 -29.26 -14.53
N PRO A 277 -26.40 -29.99 -15.59
CA PRO A 277 -26.80 -29.67 -16.96
C PRO A 277 -28.30 -29.84 -17.20
N ALA A 278 -28.90 -30.91 -16.65
CA ALA A 278 -30.32 -31.18 -16.78
C ALA A 278 -31.15 -30.17 -15.99
N LEU A 279 -30.69 -29.80 -14.78
CA LEU A 279 -31.33 -28.82 -13.91
C LEU A 279 -31.42 -27.45 -14.59
N VAL A 280 -30.30 -26.88 -15.04
CA VAL A 280 -30.31 -25.51 -15.60
C VAL A 280 -31.04 -25.41 -16.94
N SER A 281 -31.19 -26.53 -17.65
CA SER A 281 -31.91 -26.61 -18.93
C SER A 281 -33.42 -26.83 -18.75
N ASN A 282 -33.87 -27.16 -17.53
CA ASN A 282 -35.28 -27.40 -17.24
C ASN A 282 -36.03 -26.07 -17.04
N LYS A 283 -36.96 -25.76 -17.95
CA LYS A 283 -37.80 -24.55 -17.90
C LYS A 283 -38.84 -24.59 -16.77
N ASP A 284 -39.18 -25.78 -16.30
CA ASP A 284 -40.17 -26.02 -15.24
C ASP A 284 -39.51 -26.28 -13.88
N ALA A 285 -38.22 -25.93 -13.75
CA ALA A 285 -37.51 -26.04 -12.49
C ALA A 285 -38.17 -25.17 -11.39
N ASP A 286 -38.21 -25.69 -10.18
CA ASP A 286 -38.89 -25.05 -9.06
C ASP A 286 -38.07 -23.86 -8.53
N LEU A 287 -38.50 -22.65 -8.89
CA LEU A 287 -37.83 -21.41 -8.48
C LEU A 287 -38.05 -21.06 -7.00
N THR A 288 -38.90 -21.81 -6.27
CA THR A 288 -39.07 -21.71 -4.81
C THR A 288 -37.97 -22.46 -4.03
N LYS A 289 -37.02 -23.07 -4.74
CA LYS A 289 -35.88 -23.80 -4.18
C LYS A 289 -34.56 -23.13 -4.49
N ILE A 290 -33.59 -23.36 -3.62
CA ILE A 290 -32.18 -23.05 -3.85
C ILE A 290 -31.44 -24.38 -4.01
N TYR A 291 -30.82 -24.61 -5.16
CA TYR A 291 -30.13 -25.86 -5.44
C TYR A 291 -28.68 -25.77 -4.94
N LEU A 292 -28.28 -26.68 -4.07
CA LEU A 292 -26.93 -26.74 -3.52
C LEU A 292 -26.16 -27.90 -4.14
N VAL A 293 -25.03 -27.60 -4.77
CA VAL A 293 -24.06 -28.61 -5.21
C VAL A 293 -22.81 -28.53 -4.33
N HIS A 294 -22.58 -29.58 -3.54
CA HIS A 294 -21.35 -29.73 -2.77
C HIS A 294 -20.32 -30.49 -3.60
N ALA A 295 -19.57 -29.76 -4.42
CA ALA A 295 -18.57 -30.31 -5.33
C ALA A 295 -17.35 -30.82 -4.55
N LYS A 296 -17.13 -32.14 -4.59
CA LYS A 296 -16.00 -32.81 -3.96
C LYS A 296 -14.85 -33.00 -4.96
N PRO A 297 -13.60 -33.21 -4.50
CA PRO A 297 -12.46 -33.40 -5.38
C PRO A 297 -12.67 -34.45 -6.48
N GLU A 298 -13.38 -35.54 -6.19
CA GLU A 298 -13.72 -36.58 -7.18
C GLU A 298 -14.60 -36.12 -8.35
N ASP A 299 -15.30 -34.98 -8.21
CA ASP A 299 -16.18 -34.43 -9.24
C ASP A 299 -15.45 -33.55 -10.26
N TYR A 300 -14.26 -33.03 -9.91
CA TYR A 300 -13.54 -32.06 -10.74
C TYR A 300 -12.03 -32.26 -10.81
N LEU A 301 -11.45 -33.24 -10.12
CA LEU A 301 -10.04 -33.61 -10.31
C LEU A 301 -9.94 -34.91 -11.11
N VAL A 302 -9.19 -34.85 -12.19
CA VAL A 302 -8.90 -36.00 -13.05
C VAL A 302 -7.40 -36.18 -13.19
N GLY A 303 -6.93 -37.42 -13.21
CA GLY A 303 -5.53 -37.67 -13.49
C GLY A 303 -5.18 -37.38 -14.95
N LEU A 304 -3.95 -36.95 -15.17
CA LEU A 304 -3.43 -36.65 -16.51
C LEU A 304 -3.37 -37.90 -17.42
N ASP A 305 -3.31 -39.09 -16.83
CA ASP A 305 -3.38 -40.39 -17.51
C ASP A 305 -4.80 -40.98 -17.58
N GLY A 306 -5.82 -40.20 -17.17
CA GLY A 306 -7.21 -40.64 -17.13
C GLY A 306 -7.61 -41.43 -15.87
N ARG A 307 -6.72 -41.58 -14.87
CA ARG A 307 -7.12 -42.19 -13.59
C ARG A 307 -8.17 -41.35 -12.87
N LYS A 308 -9.06 -42.04 -12.15
CA LYS A 308 -10.01 -41.39 -11.23
C LYS A 308 -9.28 -40.77 -10.04
N TYR A 309 -9.91 -39.77 -9.43
CA TYR A 309 -9.42 -39.20 -8.19
C TYR A 309 -9.27 -40.27 -7.10
N ASP A 310 -8.10 -40.28 -6.47
CA ASP A 310 -7.81 -41.05 -5.27
C ASP A 310 -7.11 -40.12 -4.28
N ARG A 311 -7.57 -40.09 -3.03
CA ARG A 311 -7.12 -39.11 -2.05
C ARG A 311 -5.66 -39.32 -1.67
N GLU A 312 -5.25 -40.56 -1.38
CA GLU A 312 -3.87 -40.83 -0.94
C GLU A 312 -2.88 -40.51 -2.07
N HIS A 313 -3.21 -40.94 -3.28
CA HIS A 313 -2.40 -40.67 -4.47
C HIS A 313 -2.34 -39.18 -4.81
N TYR A 314 -3.46 -38.44 -4.70
CA TYR A 314 -3.47 -37.00 -4.96
C TYR A 314 -2.57 -36.22 -4.01
N TYR A 315 -2.56 -36.55 -2.71
CA TYR A 315 -1.71 -35.87 -1.75
C TYR A 315 -0.23 -36.27 -1.88
N ALA A 316 0.06 -37.49 -2.35
CA ALA A 316 1.42 -37.94 -2.62
C ALA A 316 1.98 -37.38 -3.95
N HIS A 317 1.14 -37.23 -4.98
CA HIS A 317 1.53 -36.86 -6.34
C HIS A 317 0.57 -35.83 -6.97
N PRO A 318 0.41 -34.63 -6.39
CA PRO A 318 -0.58 -33.65 -6.83
C PRO A 318 -0.42 -33.20 -8.28
N GLN A 319 0.82 -33.14 -8.79
CA GLN A 319 1.17 -32.80 -10.17
C GLN A 319 0.62 -33.76 -11.24
N SER A 320 0.15 -34.95 -10.83
CA SER A 320 -0.45 -35.94 -11.73
C SER A 320 -1.93 -35.67 -12.01
N TYR A 321 -2.51 -34.62 -11.44
CA TYR A 321 -3.92 -34.26 -11.57
C TYR A 321 -4.10 -32.87 -12.21
N ARG A 322 -5.25 -32.69 -12.85
CA ARG A 322 -5.74 -31.38 -13.32
C ARG A 322 -7.19 -31.16 -12.90
N SER A 323 -7.57 -29.90 -12.76
CA SER A 323 -8.95 -29.49 -12.49
C SER A 323 -9.77 -29.38 -13.79
N THR A 324 -10.97 -29.97 -13.78
CA THR A 324 -12.02 -29.81 -14.80
C THR A 324 -13.17 -28.92 -14.31
N PHE A 325 -12.99 -28.23 -13.17
CA PHE A 325 -14.03 -27.44 -12.52
C PHE A 325 -14.66 -26.38 -13.44
N CYS A 326 -13.85 -25.78 -14.34
CA CYS A 326 -14.29 -24.82 -15.34
C CYS A 326 -15.34 -25.37 -16.33
N ASP A 327 -15.38 -26.69 -16.51
CA ASP A 327 -16.29 -27.36 -17.45
C ASP A 327 -17.45 -28.05 -16.74
N THR A 328 -17.18 -28.70 -15.60
CA THR A 328 -18.13 -29.62 -14.95
C THR A 328 -18.99 -28.97 -13.88
N VAL A 329 -18.54 -27.85 -13.28
CA VAL A 329 -19.24 -27.22 -12.14
C VAL A 329 -19.50 -25.74 -12.40
N ALA A 330 -18.43 -24.96 -12.62
CA ALA A 330 -18.47 -23.51 -12.70
C ALA A 330 -19.59 -22.93 -13.59
N PRO A 331 -19.79 -23.38 -14.85
CA PRO A 331 -20.75 -22.75 -15.76
C PRO A 331 -22.21 -22.76 -15.29
N TYR A 332 -22.53 -23.66 -14.36
CA TYR A 332 -23.89 -23.91 -13.89
C TYR A 332 -24.25 -23.10 -12.64
N LEU A 333 -23.27 -22.50 -11.96
CA LEU A 333 -23.47 -21.88 -10.66
C LEU A 333 -24.03 -20.46 -10.79
N THR A 334 -24.96 -20.08 -9.91
CA THR A 334 -25.35 -18.67 -9.70
C THR A 334 -24.39 -17.99 -8.70
N LEU A 335 -24.01 -18.72 -7.65
CA LEU A 335 -23.02 -18.31 -6.67
C LEU A 335 -22.03 -19.44 -6.42
N PHE A 336 -20.74 -19.15 -6.49
CA PHE A 336 -19.69 -20.09 -6.11
C PHE A 336 -19.08 -19.71 -4.77
N LEU A 337 -19.06 -20.64 -3.81
CA LEU A 337 -18.41 -20.53 -2.51
C LEU A 337 -17.19 -21.44 -2.46
N ASN A 338 -15.98 -20.86 -2.53
CA ASN A 338 -14.75 -21.64 -2.45
C ASN A 338 -14.26 -21.77 -1.01
N GLY A 339 -14.30 -23.00 -0.47
CA GLY A 339 -13.85 -23.32 0.90
C GLY A 339 -12.54 -24.11 0.96
N VAL A 340 -11.83 -24.25 -0.17
CA VAL A 340 -10.63 -25.09 -0.29
C VAL A 340 -9.38 -24.23 -0.16
N GLY A 341 -8.58 -24.49 0.88
CA GLY A 341 -7.24 -23.93 0.98
C GLY A 341 -6.30 -24.55 -0.07
N TRP A 342 -5.39 -23.76 -0.60
CA TRP A 342 -4.47 -24.16 -1.67
C TRP A 342 -3.00 -24.03 -1.26
N LEU A 343 -2.16 -24.89 -1.84
CA LEU A 343 -0.70 -24.83 -1.72
C LEU A 343 -0.08 -24.86 -3.13
N PRO A 344 1.06 -24.16 -3.37
CA PRO A 344 1.68 -24.08 -4.70
C PRO A 344 2.01 -25.40 -5.40
N THR A 345 2.20 -26.47 -4.63
CA THR A 345 2.47 -27.81 -5.17
C THR A 345 1.22 -28.51 -5.71
N PHE A 346 0.03 -28.00 -5.41
CA PHE A 346 -1.24 -28.58 -5.84
C PHE A 346 -1.79 -27.89 -7.09
N PRO A 347 -2.50 -28.60 -7.98
CA PRO A 347 -3.11 -27.98 -9.15
C PRO A 347 -4.10 -26.90 -8.73
N ARG A 348 -4.16 -25.82 -9.51
CA ARG A 348 -5.14 -24.76 -9.32
C ARG A 348 -6.55 -25.31 -9.60
N LEU A 349 -7.55 -24.77 -8.90
CA LEU A 349 -8.94 -25.05 -9.20
C LEU A 349 -9.33 -24.46 -10.57
N MET A 350 -8.92 -23.22 -10.84
CA MET A 350 -9.11 -22.55 -12.13
C MET A 350 -7.99 -21.55 -12.45
N THR A 351 -7.54 -21.53 -13.71
CA THR A 351 -6.66 -20.50 -14.28
C THR A 351 -7.44 -19.30 -14.86
N ASN A 352 -6.74 -18.25 -15.26
CA ASN A 352 -7.31 -17.08 -15.94
C ASN A 352 -7.95 -17.44 -17.30
N GLU A 353 -7.36 -18.38 -18.04
CA GLU A 353 -7.91 -18.88 -19.30
C GLU A 353 -9.18 -19.71 -19.05
N GLN A 354 -9.14 -20.56 -18.01
CA GLN A 354 -10.28 -21.38 -17.61
C GLN A 354 -11.48 -20.56 -17.11
N LEU A 355 -11.26 -19.37 -16.55
CA LEU A 355 -12.34 -18.43 -16.23
C LEU A 355 -13.12 -18.02 -17.50
N THR A 356 -12.41 -17.73 -18.58
CA THR A 356 -13.03 -17.36 -19.86
C THR A 356 -13.88 -18.50 -20.39
N VAL A 357 -13.34 -19.73 -20.39
CA VAL A 357 -14.06 -20.95 -20.79
C VAL A 357 -15.34 -21.14 -19.96
N ALA A 358 -15.27 -20.94 -18.64
CA ALA A 358 -16.42 -21.09 -17.77
C ALA A 358 -17.51 -20.04 -18.06
N LEU A 359 -17.11 -18.78 -18.30
CA LEU A 359 -18.02 -17.68 -18.61
C LEU A 359 -18.67 -17.80 -20.00
N ASP A 360 -17.92 -18.25 -21.01
CA ASP A 360 -18.46 -18.55 -22.35
C ASP A 360 -19.60 -19.58 -22.26
N ARG A 361 -19.34 -20.68 -21.53
CA ARG A 361 -20.34 -21.73 -21.28
C ARG A 361 -21.52 -21.21 -20.46
N ALA A 362 -21.27 -20.48 -19.38
CA ALA A 362 -22.31 -19.88 -18.55
C ALA A 362 -23.23 -18.96 -19.36
N ARG A 363 -22.67 -18.16 -20.26
CA ARG A 363 -23.42 -17.29 -21.17
C ARG A 363 -24.30 -18.07 -22.13
N SER A 364 -23.82 -19.21 -22.66
CA SER A 364 -24.61 -20.07 -23.55
C SER A 364 -25.82 -20.70 -22.85
N ILE A 365 -25.74 -20.87 -21.52
CA ILE A 365 -26.84 -21.37 -20.67
C ILE A 365 -27.81 -20.23 -20.32
N GLY A 366 -27.31 -19.04 -20.01
CA GLY A 366 -28.11 -17.90 -19.55
C GLY A 366 -28.31 -17.87 -18.02
N GLY A 367 -29.09 -16.91 -17.53
CA GLY A 367 -29.42 -16.81 -16.09
C GLY A 367 -28.39 -16.11 -15.21
N ALA A 368 -27.54 -15.22 -15.78
CA ALA A 368 -26.47 -14.51 -15.07
C ALA A 368 -25.48 -15.43 -14.30
N ARG A 369 -25.24 -16.63 -14.83
CA ARG A 369 -24.41 -17.67 -14.18
C ARG A 369 -22.92 -17.32 -14.15
N PHE A 370 -22.26 -17.83 -13.12
CA PHE A 370 -20.84 -17.77 -12.82
C PHE A 370 -20.24 -16.36 -12.78
N THR A 371 -21.06 -15.37 -12.43
CA THR A 371 -20.65 -13.97 -12.27
C THR A 371 -20.38 -13.59 -10.81
N ASN A 372 -20.62 -14.49 -9.85
CA ASN A 372 -20.47 -14.21 -8.41
C ASN A 372 -19.69 -15.32 -7.71
N ILE A 373 -18.59 -14.93 -7.07
CA ILE A 373 -17.69 -15.84 -6.34
C ILE A 373 -17.43 -15.28 -4.94
N GLY A 374 -17.67 -16.12 -3.94
CA GLY A 374 -17.19 -15.97 -2.58
C GLY A 374 -16.00 -16.88 -2.33
N ASP A 375 -14.80 -16.36 -2.47
CA ASP A 375 -13.57 -17.07 -2.15
C ASP A 375 -13.24 -16.96 -0.66
N ILE A 376 -13.69 -17.94 0.12
CA ILE A 376 -13.54 -17.95 1.59
C ILE A 376 -12.12 -18.43 1.97
N SER A 377 -11.42 -19.15 1.09
CA SER A 377 -10.03 -19.52 1.34
C SER A 377 -9.10 -18.31 1.32
N CYS A 378 -9.39 -17.31 0.46
CA CYS A 378 -8.66 -16.06 0.34
C CYS A 378 -7.17 -16.27 -0.02
N ASP A 379 -6.91 -17.27 -0.85
CA ASP A 379 -5.56 -17.58 -1.34
C ASP A 379 -5.26 -16.72 -2.58
N VAL A 380 -4.71 -15.51 -2.36
CA VAL A 380 -4.36 -14.56 -3.44
C VAL A 380 -3.43 -15.22 -4.46
N GLU A 381 -3.80 -15.13 -5.74
CA GLU A 381 -3.16 -15.84 -6.86
C GLU A 381 -2.94 -17.34 -6.57
N GLY A 382 -3.90 -17.96 -5.88
CA GLY A 382 -3.85 -19.34 -5.41
C GLY A 382 -4.78 -20.29 -6.18
N GLY A 383 -5.68 -21.00 -5.47
CA GLY A 383 -6.58 -21.98 -6.11
C GLY A 383 -7.38 -21.40 -7.27
N LEU A 384 -7.84 -20.15 -7.14
CA LEU A 384 -8.35 -19.33 -8.23
C LEU A 384 -7.27 -18.34 -8.65
N GLN A 385 -6.60 -18.58 -9.79
CA GLN A 385 -5.48 -17.74 -10.23
C GLN A 385 -5.88 -16.27 -10.36
N PHE A 386 -7.11 -16.03 -10.81
CA PHE A 386 -7.61 -14.69 -11.04
C PHE A 386 -7.81 -13.89 -9.76
N LEU A 387 -7.82 -14.48 -8.56
CA LEU A 387 -7.96 -13.72 -7.31
C LEU A 387 -6.73 -12.83 -7.07
N THR A 388 -6.80 -11.57 -7.48
CA THR A 388 -5.67 -10.63 -7.44
C THR A 388 -5.41 -10.03 -6.05
N ARG A 389 -6.41 -10.03 -5.16
CA ARG A 389 -6.29 -9.45 -3.82
C ARG A 389 -7.34 -10.00 -2.85
N ALA A 390 -7.00 -9.94 -1.57
CA ALA A 390 -7.95 -10.03 -0.47
C ALA A 390 -8.79 -8.74 -0.37
N THR A 391 -10.01 -8.88 0.14
CA THR A 391 -10.91 -7.78 0.49
C THR A 391 -10.92 -7.57 2.00
N THR A 392 -11.52 -6.47 2.46
CA THR A 392 -11.63 -6.17 3.90
C THR A 392 -13.09 -6.15 4.32
N LEU A 393 -13.40 -6.29 5.61
CA LEU A 393 -14.77 -6.12 6.09
C LEU A 393 -15.34 -4.71 5.81
N SER A 394 -14.50 -3.70 5.59
CA SER A 394 -14.96 -2.36 5.16
C SER A 394 -15.34 -2.30 3.67
N SER A 395 -14.70 -3.12 2.83
CA SER A 395 -14.96 -3.20 1.39
C SER A 395 -14.90 -4.68 0.97
N PRO A 396 -15.98 -5.45 1.20
CA PRO A 396 -15.95 -6.92 1.24
C PRO A 396 -15.93 -7.60 -0.13
N PHE A 397 -16.15 -6.85 -1.21
CA PHE A 397 -16.14 -7.39 -2.57
C PHE A 397 -15.60 -6.36 -3.57
N TYR A 398 -15.22 -6.84 -4.76
CA TYR A 398 -14.83 -6.04 -5.92
C TYR A 398 -15.12 -6.81 -7.21
N LYS A 399 -15.13 -6.10 -8.35
CA LYS A 399 -15.21 -6.72 -9.67
C LYS A 399 -13.84 -7.13 -10.17
N ILE A 400 -13.74 -8.34 -10.69
CA ILE A 400 -12.50 -8.90 -11.20
C ILE A 400 -12.59 -9.12 -12.70
N ARG A 401 -11.51 -8.74 -13.38
CA ARG A 401 -11.37 -8.85 -14.83
C ARG A 401 -9.92 -9.16 -15.18
N PRO A 402 -9.54 -10.46 -15.26
CA PRO A 402 -8.21 -10.82 -15.69
C PRO A 402 -7.91 -10.30 -17.10
N PRO A 403 -6.65 -9.98 -17.43
CA PRO A 403 -6.28 -9.47 -18.77
C PRO A 403 -6.68 -10.41 -19.92
N THR A 404 -6.78 -11.72 -19.64
CA THR A 404 -7.21 -12.73 -20.61
C THR A 404 -8.71 -12.72 -20.90
N LEU A 405 -9.53 -12.03 -20.10
CA LEU A 405 -10.99 -12.03 -20.23
C LEU A 405 -11.43 -11.08 -21.38
N PRO A 406 -12.10 -11.58 -22.45
CA PRO A 406 -12.50 -10.77 -23.59
C PRO A 406 -13.45 -9.62 -23.22
N ALA A 407 -13.28 -8.43 -23.83
CA ALA A 407 -14.07 -7.21 -23.54
C ALA A 407 -15.60 -7.44 -23.49
N SER A 408 -16.11 -8.38 -24.29
CA SER A 408 -17.53 -8.76 -24.35
C SER A 408 -18.07 -9.51 -23.12
N HIS A 409 -17.21 -9.99 -22.22
CA HIS A 409 -17.62 -10.72 -21.02
C HIS A 409 -17.82 -9.79 -19.83
N PRO A 410 -18.81 -10.05 -18.96
CA PRO A 410 -18.96 -9.28 -17.72
C PRO A 410 -17.78 -9.55 -16.78
N SER A 411 -17.45 -8.55 -15.96
CA SER A 411 -16.56 -8.76 -14.82
C SER A 411 -17.22 -9.69 -13.79
N VAL A 412 -16.43 -10.41 -13.02
CA VAL A 412 -16.92 -11.33 -11.98
C VAL A 412 -16.88 -10.62 -10.62
N GLN A 413 -17.98 -10.65 -9.88
CA GLN A 413 -18.04 -10.16 -8.52
C GLN A 413 -17.30 -11.12 -7.59
N MET A 414 -16.31 -10.61 -6.86
CA MET A 414 -15.44 -11.41 -6.00
C MET A 414 -15.50 -10.90 -4.55
N MET A 415 -15.95 -11.75 -3.62
CA MET A 415 -15.82 -11.58 -2.17
C MET A 415 -14.66 -12.45 -1.68
N SER A 416 -13.70 -11.88 -0.94
CA SER A 416 -12.48 -12.60 -0.52
C SER A 416 -11.89 -12.04 0.79
N VAL A 417 -12.69 -11.95 1.85
CA VAL A 417 -12.29 -11.27 3.09
C VAL A 417 -11.33 -12.16 3.91
N ASP A 418 -10.15 -11.64 4.26
CA ASP A 418 -9.07 -12.37 4.95
C ASP A 418 -9.34 -12.65 6.44
N ILE A 419 -10.22 -11.86 7.07
CA ILE A 419 -10.56 -11.95 8.50
C ILE A 419 -12.06 -12.14 8.77
N LEU A 420 -12.75 -12.91 7.91
CA LEU A 420 -14.20 -13.17 8.02
C LEU A 420 -14.73 -13.43 9.45
N PRO A 421 -14.10 -14.27 10.30
CA PRO A 421 -14.65 -14.53 11.63
C PRO A 421 -14.70 -13.31 12.55
N ALA A 422 -13.94 -12.24 12.26
CA ALA A 422 -13.97 -11.00 13.04
C ALA A 422 -15.32 -10.27 12.95
N SER A 423 -16.14 -10.57 11.93
CA SER A 423 -17.49 -10.05 11.80
C SER A 423 -18.54 -10.79 12.66
N LEU A 424 -18.14 -11.87 13.34
CA LEU A 424 -18.95 -12.65 14.29
C LEU A 424 -18.26 -12.75 15.65
N PRO A 425 -17.86 -11.64 16.28
CA PRO A 425 -16.87 -11.69 17.35
C PRO A 425 -17.39 -12.35 18.62
N LEU A 426 -18.69 -12.29 18.89
CA LEU A 426 -19.31 -12.88 20.09
C LEU A 426 -19.24 -14.41 20.05
N ASP A 427 -19.92 -15.01 19.07
CA ASP A 427 -20.01 -16.47 18.92
C ASP A 427 -18.61 -17.08 18.66
N ALA A 428 -17.76 -16.39 17.88
CA ALA A 428 -16.40 -16.83 17.63
C ALA A 428 -15.56 -16.86 18.91
N SER A 429 -15.68 -15.85 19.79
CA SER A 429 -14.93 -15.82 21.05
C SER A 429 -15.45 -16.84 22.06
N GLN A 430 -16.77 -17.04 22.14
CA GLN A 430 -17.37 -18.07 22.99
C GLN A 430 -16.90 -19.47 22.61
N HIS A 431 -16.93 -19.80 21.32
CA HIS A 431 -16.41 -21.08 20.84
C HIS A 431 -14.91 -21.21 21.11
N PHE A 432 -14.14 -20.18 20.74
CA PHE A 432 -12.69 -20.20 20.90
C PHE A 432 -12.28 -20.39 22.36
N SER A 433 -12.87 -19.62 23.28
CA SER A 433 -12.62 -19.73 24.71
C SER A 433 -12.95 -21.12 25.25
N LYS A 434 -14.07 -21.71 24.84
CA LYS A 434 -14.48 -23.05 25.27
C LYS A 434 -13.47 -24.12 24.83
N VAL A 435 -12.97 -24.03 23.60
CA VAL A 435 -12.02 -25.01 23.05
C VAL A 435 -10.60 -24.78 23.59
N LEU A 436 -10.23 -23.53 23.88
CA LEU A 436 -8.93 -23.20 24.46
C LEU A 436 -8.82 -23.58 25.95
N LEU A 437 -9.92 -23.52 26.70
CA LEU A 437 -9.90 -23.64 28.17
C LEU A 437 -9.16 -24.89 28.68
N PRO A 438 -9.38 -26.12 28.16
CA PRO A 438 -8.65 -27.30 28.64
C PRO A 438 -7.12 -27.20 28.46
N TYR A 439 -6.66 -26.59 27.36
CA TYR A 439 -5.23 -26.34 27.14
C TYR A 439 -4.69 -25.30 28.14
N LEU A 440 -5.47 -24.27 28.44
CA LEU A 440 -5.07 -23.27 29.43
C LEU A 440 -5.01 -23.86 30.84
N GLU A 441 -5.95 -24.73 31.20
CA GLU A 441 -5.94 -25.46 32.48
C GLU A 441 -4.70 -26.34 32.61
N SER A 442 -4.39 -27.14 31.58
CA SER A 442 -3.16 -27.95 31.53
C SER A 442 -1.91 -27.09 31.67
N LEU A 443 -1.87 -25.93 31.01
CA LEU A 443 -0.76 -24.97 31.14
C LEU A 443 -0.66 -24.38 32.56
N ILE A 444 -1.79 -24.06 33.20
CA ILE A 444 -1.84 -23.61 34.60
C ILE A 444 -1.33 -24.71 35.54
N ASP A 445 -1.73 -25.95 35.34
CA ASP A 445 -1.31 -27.09 36.16
C ASP A 445 0.19 -27.35 36.02
N MET A 446 0.76 -27.18 34.82
CA MET A 446 2.21 -27.24 34.59
C MET A 446 2.97 -26.13 35.37
N TYR A 447 2.43 -24.91 35.47
CA TYR A 447 3.04 -23.83 36.26
C TYR A 447 2.90 -24.04 37.77
N THR A 448 1.78 -24.62 38.21
CA THR A 448 1.43 -24.67 39.64
C THR A 448 1.83 -25.96 40.33
N THR A 449 1.55 -27.10 39.72
CA THR A 449 1.79 -28.43 40.29
C THR A 449 2.90 -29.20 39.58
N GLY A 450 3.25 -28.78 38.36
CA GLY A 450 4.15 -29.54 37.48
C GLY A 450 3.49 -30.77 36.86
N ASN A 451 2.20 -30.99 37.09
CA ASN A 451 1.45 -32.09 36.50
C ASN A 451 1.32 -31.89 34.99
N ARG A 452 1.32 -33.01 34.27
CA ARG A 452 1.14 -33.08 32.82
C ARG A 452 -0.01 -34.05 32.52
N ASP A 453 -0.89 -33.63 31.63
CA ASP A 453 -2.06 -34.40 31.18
C ASP A 453 -2.02 -34.62 29.65
N GLU A 454 -3.13 -35.06 29.08
CA GLU A 454 -3.24 -35.29 27.63
C GLU A 454 -3.07 -33.99 26.79
N TYR A 455 -3.48 -32.82 27.31
CA TYR A 455 -3.36 -31.54 26.63
C TYR A 455 -1.93 -30.99 26.65
N SER A 456 -1.11 -31.42 27.62
CA SER A 456 0.30 -31.03 27.72
C SER A 456 1.10 -31.45 26.48
N ALA A 457 0.84 -32.63 25.92
CA ALA A 457 1.52 -33.10 24.70
C ALA A 457 1.20 -32.20 23.49
N ALA A 458 -0.05 -31.76 23.36
CA ALA A 458 -0.48 -30.84 22.32
C ALA A 458 0.13 -29.43 22.49
N LEU A 459 0.29 -28.94 23.72
CA LEU A 459 0.99 -27.68 24.00
C LEU A 459 2.48 -27.76 23.63
N GLU A 460 3.15 -28.88 23.92
CA GLU A 460 4.53 -29.14 23.50
C GLU A 460 4.63 -29.14 21.96
N ARG A 461 3.75 -29.87 21.27
CA ARG A 461 3.69 -29.83 19.80
C ARG A 461 3.38 -28.43 19.26
N ALA A 462 2.56 -27.64 19.92
CA ALA A 462 2.21 -26.29 19.45
C ALA A 462 3.29 -25.24 19.74
N THR A 463 4.35 -25.60 20.47
CA THR A 463 5.43 -24.69 20.82
C THR A 463 6.34 -24.43 19.63
N ILE A 464 6.51 -23.15 19.31
CA ILE A 464 7.44 -22.70 18.28
C ILE A 464 8.84 -22.54 18.87
N ALA A 465 8.92 -21.88 20.02
CA ALA A 465 10.16 -21.59 20.72
C ALA A 465 9.97 -21.64 22.24
N GLU A 466 10.97 -22.11 22.97
CA GLU A 466 11.05 -22.12 24.43
C GLU A 466 12.52 -21.98 24.87
N LYS A 467 12.79 -21.25 25.96
CA LYS A 467 14.15 -21.08 26.51
C LYS A 467 15.16 -20.56 25.47
N GLY A 468 14.70 -19.66 24.60
CA GLY A 468 15.50 -19.08 23.53
C GLY A 468 15.85 -20.05 22.39
N GLN A 469 15.22 -21.22 22.34
CA GLN A 469 15.48 -22.23 21.31
C GLN A 469 14.20 -22.53 20.52
N LEU A 470 14.34 -22.73 19.22
CA LEU A 470 13.27 -23.25 18.38
C LEU A 470 13.05 -24.74 18.71
N ALA A 471 11.78 -25.17 18.73
CA ALA A 471 11.48 -26.60 18.79
C ALA A 471 12.04 -27.31 17.54
N ASP A 472 12.42 -28.59 17.66
CA ASP A 472 13.17 -29.33 16.62
C ASP A 472 12.54 -29.23 15.22
N LYS A 473 11.21 -29.38 15.12
CA LYS A 473 10.46 -29.27 13.85
C LYS A 473 10.47 -27.87 13.22
N HIS A 474 10.87 -26.86 13.97
CA HIS A 474 10.97 -25.46 13.57
C HIS A 474 12.42 -24.98 13.49
N ALA A 475 13.41 -25.86 13.66
CA ALA A 475 14.83 -25.51 13.65
C ALA A 475 15.28 -24.80 12.35
N TRP A 476 14.61 -25.06 11.23
CA TRP A 476 14.87 -24.41 9.94
C TRP A 476 14.62 -22.89 9.97
N LEU A 477 13.85 -22.37 10.93
CA LEU A 477 13.60 -20.93 11.09
C LEU A 477 14.80 -20.17 11.69
N GLN A 478 15.79 -20.87 12.24
CA GLN A 478 16.93 -20.26 12.92
C GLN A 478 17.73 -19.35 11.99
N GLU A 479 17.91 -19.74 10.73
CA GLU A 479 18.65 -18.96 9.74
C GLU A 479 18.03 -17.57 9.53
N ALA A 480 16.71 -17.50 9.45
CA ALA A 480 15.99 -16.24 9.31
C ALA A 480 16.16 -15.35 10.56
N VAL A 481 16.15 -15.94 11.76
CA VAL A 481 16.36 -15.22 13.03
C VAL A 481 17.79 -14.70 13.13
N ASP A 482 18.80 -15.51 12.81
CA ASP A 482 20.21 -15.11 12.85
C ASP A 482 20.51 -13.99 11.84
N LYS A 483 19.89 -14.07 10.64
CA LYS A 483 19.96 -12.99 9.64
C LYS A 483 19.38 -11.68 10.19
N TYR A 484 18.23 -11.73 10.85
CA TYR A 484 17.62 -10.56 11.46
C TYR A 484 18.50 -9.92 12.55
N HIS A 485 19.21 -10.72 13.35
CA HIS A 485 20.11 -10.22 14.40
C HIS A 485 21.47 -9.72 13.90
N SER A 486 21.93 -10.18 12.74
CA SER A 486 23.23 -9.80 12.15
C SER A 486 23.17 -8.53 11.29
N GLU A 487 21.98 -8.07 10.92
CA GLU A 487 21.77 -6.76 10.31
C GLU A 487 21.94 -5.64 11.36
N PRO A 488 22.70 -4.56 11.06
CA PRO A 488 22.91 -3.48 12.02
C PRO A 488 21.59 -2.78 12.35
N VAL A 489 21.08 -3.04 13.55
CA VAL A 489 19.89 -2.40 14.11
C VAL A 489 20.20 -0.93 14.40
N VAL A 490 19.61 -0.02 13.62
CA VAL A 490 19.44 1.39 14.02
C VAL A 490 18.40 1.40 15.15
N PRO A 491 18.73 1.83 16.38
CA PRO A 491 17.79 1.70 17.49
C PRO A 491 16.60 2.64 17.32
N ASN A 492 15.40 2.05 17.23
CA ASN A 492 14.12 2.74 17.45
C ASN A 492 14.10 3.30 18.88
N ALA A 493 14.12 4.62 19.00
CA ALA A 493 13.99 5.32 20.27
C ALA A 493 12.51 5.59 20.59
N SER A 494 11.83 4.59 21.13
CA SER A 494 10.53 4.78 21.79
C SER A 494 10.48 3.98 23.10
N ALA A 495 11.33 4.37 24.05
CA ALA A 495 11.18 4.05 25.46
C ALA A 495 12.00 5.04 26.29
N ASN A 496 11.39 6.17 26.63
CA ASN A 496 11.58 6.93 27.88
C ASN A 496 10.78 8.24 27.79
N LEU A 497 9.51 8.18 28.17
CA LEU A 497 8.70 9.35 28.49
C LEU A 497 8.15 9.15 29.91
N GLU A 498 8.95 9.54 30.90
CA GLU A 498 8.40 9.91 32.20
C GLU A 498 7.79 11.32 32.06
N ALA A 499 6.53 11.44 32.50
CA ALA A 499 5.75 12.65 32.42
C ALA A 499 6.28 13.74 33.36
N PRO A 500 6.46 14.99 32.93
CA PRO A 500 6.60 16.11 33.84
C PRO A 500 5.24 16.74 34.10
N SER A 501 4.83 16.69 35.37
CA SER A 501 3.94 17.69 35.96
C SER A 501 4.69 19.02 36.07
N SER A 502 4.11 20.14 35.66
CA SER A 502 4.17 21.38 36.44
C SER A 502 3.27 22.48 35.87
N SER A 503 2.51 23.03 36.80
CA SER A 503 1.99 24.39 36.83
C SER A 503 3.12 25.42 36.93
N ASP A 504 2.84 26.60 36.37
CA ASP A 504 3.27 27.94 36.81
C ASP A 504 4.70 28.47 36.54
N VAL A 505 4.69 29.54 35.71
CA VAL A 505 5.19 30.90 35.99
C VAL A 505 6.70 31.19 35.94
N THR A 506 7.05 31.97 34.90
CA THR A 506 8.06 33.03 34.75
C THR A 506 9.36 33.01 35.57
N VAL A 507 10.50 33.19 34.88
CA VAL A 507 11.41 34.37 34.94
C VAL A 507 12.72 34.00 34.22
N ALA A 508 13.18 34.86 33.31
CA ALA A 508 14.50 34.78 32.68
C ALA A 508 15.62 35.11 33.69
N PRO A 509 16.80 34.49 33.58
CA PRO A 509 17.99 35.32 33.40
C PRO A 509 19.11 34.73 32.51
N GLU A 510 19.69 35.64 31.73
CA GLU A 510 21.11 35.88 31.40
C GLU A 510 22.12 34.75 31.12
N LYS A 511 22.90 35.04 30.07
CA LYS A 511 23.99 34.28 29.44
C LYS A 511 25.12 33.88 30.41
N MET A 512 25.50 32.61 30.36
CA MET A 512 26.86 32.14 30.63
C MET A 512 27.32 31.24 29.48
N GLU A 513 28.34 31.69 28.74
CA GLU A 513 29.02 30.90 27.72
C GLU A 513 29.87 29.81 28.39
N GLN A 514 29.58 28.53 28.09
CA GLN A 514 30.50 27.43 28.31
C GLN A 514 31.26 27.11 27.01
N PRO A 515 32.59 26.95 27.04
CA PRO A 515 33.35 26.56 25.86
C PRO A 515 33.24 25.04 25.65
N GLY A 516 32.69 24.60 24.51
CA GLY A 516 32.99 23.27 23.97
C GLY A 516 31.88 22.41 23.36
N LEU A 517 30.60 22.83 23.32
CA LEU A 517 29.60 22.14 22.48
C LEU A 517 29.56 22.81 21.10
N LEU A 518 30.03 22.11 20.05
CA LEU A 518 29.80 22.53 18.67
C LEU A 518 28.28 22.74 18.48
N ARG A 519 27.88 23.98 18.14
CA ARG A 519 26.50 24.32 17.78
C ARG A 519 26.03 23.31 16.73
N LYS A 520 24.93 22.60 17.00
CA LYS A 520 24.30 21.72 16.00
C LYS A 520 23.98 22.54 14.75
N LYS A 521 24.34 22.02 13.58
CA LYS A 521 24.03 22.65 12.29
C LYS A 521 22.52 22.66 12.11
N ARG A 522 21.94 23.76 11.62
CA ARG A 522 20.49 23.93 11.48
C ARG A 522 20.11 23.97 10.00
N MET A 523 19.18 23.10 9.61
CA MET A 523 18.56 23.14 8.28
C MET A 523 17.09 23.50 8.40
N LEU A 524 16.58 24.30 7.46
CA LEU A 524 15.16 24.59 7.32
C LEU A 524 14.65 24.03 5.99
N LEU A 525 13.67 23.14 6.03
CA LEU A 525 12.94 22.67 4.85
C LEU A 525 11.58 23.36 4.77
N LEU A 526 11.38 24.17 3.73
CA LEU A 526 10.11 24.78 3.41
C LEU A 526 9.33 23.87 2.44
N GLY A 527 8.23 23.28 2.93
CA GLY A 527 7.32 22.40 2.18
C GLY A 527 7.32 20.95 2.66
N SER A 528 6.12 20.38 2.80
CA SER A 528 5.86 18.98 3.23
C SER A 528 5.23 18.12 2.14
N GLY A 529 5.28 18.57 0.89
CA GLY A 529 4.60 17.89 -0.22
C GLY A 529 5.18 16.51 -0.57
N MET A 530 4.62 15.90 -1.62
CA MET A 530 4.87 14.50 -2.03
C MET A 530 6.36 14.12 -2.22
N VAL A 531 7.25 15.07 -2.46
CA VAL A 531 8.69 14.83 -2.69
C VAL A 531 9.58 15.07 -1.45
N ALA A 532 9.03 15.58 -0.35
CA ALA A 532 9.82 15.99 0.82
C ALA A 532 10.36 14.81 1.66
N GLY A 533 9.64 13.70 1.72
CA GLY A 533 9.98 12.54 2.57
C GLY A 533 11.42 12.06 2.43
N PRO A 534 11.89 11.71 1.22
CA PRO A 534 13.28 11.26 1.02
C PRO A 534 14.33 12.31 1.39
N THR A 535 14.04 13.61 1.28
CA THR A 535 14.94 14.66 1.76
C THR A 535 15.06 14.65 3.28
N VAL A 536 13.93 14.54 3.98
CA VAL A 536 13.89 14.45 5.45
C VAL A 536 14.61 13.20 5.92
N ASP A 537 14.30 12.04 5.33
CA ASP A 537 14.90 10.74 5.66
C ASP A 537 16.43 10.77 5.57
N GLU A 538 16.97 11.36 4.50
CA GLU A 538 18.41 11.38 4.26
C GLU A 538 19.14 12.36 5.21
N ILE A 539 18.57 13.55 5.44
CA ILE A 539 19.15 14.53 6.37
C ILE A 539 19.07 14.02 7.81
N ALA A 540 17.98 13.35 8.20
CA ALA A 540 17.76 12.85 9.55
C ALA A 540 18.82 11.82 9.99
N LYS A 541 19.45 11.11 9.04
CA LYS A 541 20.58 10.20 9.33
C LYS A 541 21.78 10.90 9.99
N ARG A 542 21.88 12.23 9.88
CA ARG A 542 22.95 13.03 10.48
C ARG A 542 22.52 13.64 11.82
N GLY A 543 22.92 12.99 12.92
CA GLY A 543 22.59 13.44 14.28
C GLY A 543 23.18 14.79 14.73
N ASP A 544 24.16 15.32 14.00
CA ASP A 544 24.73 16.66 14.22
C ASP A 544 23.93 17.79 13.54
N ILE A 545 22.96 17.43 12.70
CA ILE A 545 22.04 18.38 12.05
C ILE A 545 20.71 18.35 12.78
N GLN A 546 20.19 19.54 13.10
CA GLN A 546 18.81 19.76 13.49
C GLN A 546 18.03 20.27 12.27
N LEU A 547 17.05 19.50 11.81
CA LEU A 547 16.19 19.88 10.70
C LEU A 547 14.86 20.45 11.22
N ILE A 548 14.40 21.56 10.66
CA ILE A 548 13.06 22.10 10.88
C ILE A 548 12.28 21.98 9.58
N VAL A 549 11.14 21.31 9.60
CA VAL A 549 10.21 21.21 8.46
C VAL A 549 9.06 22.18 8.67
N ALA A 550 8.90 23.14 7.76
CA ALA A 550 7.87 24.18 7.82
C ALA A 550 6.82 23.96 6.73
N SER A 551 5.54 23.91 7.12
CA SER A 551 4.41 23.73 6.18
C SER A 551 3.10 24.29 6.71
N ASN A 552 2.15 24.58 5.83
CA ASN A 552 0.80 24.95 6.21
C ASN A 552 -0.12 23.75 6.53
N SER A 553 0.35 22.51 6.32
CA SER A 553 -0.40 21.28 6.60
C SER A 553 0.17 20.56 7.82
N LEU A 554 -0.54 20.63 8.96
CA LEU A 554 -0.14 19.94 10.20
C LEU A 554 -0.03 18.42 10.00
N GLN A 555 -1.02 17.81 9.35
CA GLN A 555 -1.07 16.37 9.15
C GLN A 555 0.12 15.85 8.33
N GLU A 556 0.56 16.60 7.31
CA GLU A 556 1.71 16.22 6.49
C GLU A 556 3.02 16.31 7.28
N VAL A 557 3.24 17.41 8.02
CA VAL A 557 4.50 17.59 8.76
C VAL A 557 4.63 16.68 9.96
N GLU A 558 3.55 16.36 10.67
CA GLU A 558 3.60 15.37 11.76
C GLU A 558 4.01 14.00 11.21
N LYS A 559 3.40 13.56 10.11
CA LYS A 559 3.74 12.30 9.45
C LYS A 559 5.21 12.26 8.98
N LEU A 560 5.74 13.38 8.47
CA LEU A 560 7.12 13.46 8.00
C LEU A 560 8.17 13.46 9.11
N THR A 561 7.82 13.86 10.33
CA THR A 561 8.79 14.16 11.38
C THR A 561 8.72 13.23 12.60
N GLN A 562 7.60 12.53 12.80
CA GLN A 562 7.34 11.68 13.98
C GLN A 562 8.41 10.62 14.27
N ASP A 563 9.13 10.15 13.25
CA ASP A 563 10.09 9.05 13.36
C ASP A 563 11.52 9.52 13.72
N TYR A 564 11.76 10.84 13.86
CA TYR A 564 13.12 11.40 13.96
C TYR A 564 13.30 12.37 15.14
N LEU A 565 14.24 12.07 16.04
CA LEU A 565 14.54 12.90 17.22
C LEU A 565 15.23 14.24 16.89
N ASN A 566 15.94 14.32 15.78
CA ASN A 566 16.67 15.51 15.32
C ASN A 566 15.89 16.32 14.27
N VAL A 567 14.64 15.97 14.01
CA VAL A 567 13.74 16.71 13.11
C VAL A 567 12.60 17.31 13.91
N GLN A 568 12.33 18.59 13.69
CA GLN A 568 11.22 19.32 14.29
C GLN A 568 10.33 19.87 13.19
N TYR A 569 9.09 20.22 13.52
CA TYR A 569 8.20 20.88 12.59
C TYR A 569 7.66 22.22 13.10
N ARG A 570 7.24 23.05 12.14
CA ARG A 570 6.51 24.31 12.37
C ARG A 570 5.36 24.40 11.38
N VAL A 571 4.16 24.66 11.90
CA VAL A 571 3.00 24.93 11.07
C VAL A 571 2.99 26.41 10.72
N ILE A 572 3.17 26.74 9.43
CA ILE A 572 3.30 28.10 8.94
C ILE A 572 2.89 28.21 7.47
N ASP A 573 2.23 29.31 7.13
CA ASP A 573 1.94 29.68 5.75
C ASP A 573 2.93 30.72 5.24
N MET A 574 3.30 30.66 3.96
CA MET A 574 4.26 31.60 3.35
C MET A 574 3.77 33.05 3.33
N SER A 575 2.48 33.30 3.58
CA SER A 575 1.94 34.64 3.81
C SER A 575 2.41 35.28 5.12
N ASP A 576 2.80 34.49 6.14
CA ASP A 576 3.42 34.99 7.36
C ASP A 576 4.92 35.26 7.15
N LYS A 577 5.20 36.36 6.45
CA LYS A 577 6.56 36.76 6.09
C LYS A 577 7.48 36.97 7.29
N SER A 578 6.94 37.41 8.44
CA SER A 578 7.75 37.69 9.63
C SER A 578 8.29 36.39 10.21
N THR A 579 7.42 35.43 10.49
CA THR A 579 7.84 34.16 11.09
C THR A 579 8.70 33.34 10.12
N VAL A 580 8.41 33.37 8.81
CA VAL A 580 9.27 32.72 7.80
C VAL A 580 10.66 33.36 7.78
N SER A 581 10.74 34.69 7.86
CA SER A 581 12.01 35.42 7.94
C SER A 581 12.83 35.01 9.16
N ASP A 582 12.19 34.91 10.34
CA ASP A 582 12.86 34.51 11.58
C ASP A 582 13.40 33.07 11.51
N LEU A 583 12.62 32.14 10.96
CA LEU A 583 13.05 30.76 10.75
C LEU A 583 14.24 30.68 9.78
N ILE A 584 14.25 31.49 8.72
CA ILE A 584 15.38 31.56 7.78
C ILE A 584 16.62 32.12 8.49
N ALA A 585 16.49 33.19 9.29
CA ALA A 585 17.60 33.78 10.04
C ALA A 585 18.31 32.77 10.95
N GLU A 586 17.54 31.85 11.51
CA GLU A 586 17.98 30.81 12.43
C GLU A 586 18.67 29.61 11.76
N ALA A 587 18.42 29.37 10.47
CA ALA A 587 19.00 28.27 9.70
C ALA A 587 20.44 28.55 9.26
N ASP A 588 21.18 27.51 8.88
CA ASP A 588 22.47 27.62 8.18
C ASP A 588 22.28 27.36 6.67
N VAL A 589 21.39 26.44 6.32
CA VAL A 589 20.96 26.15 4.94
C VAL A 589 19.43 26.02 4.89
N VAL A 590 18.82 26.64 3.88
CA VAL A 590 17.39 26.54 3.59
C VAL A 590 17.18 25.66 2.36
N ILE A 591 16.20 24.77 2.42
CA ILE A 591 15.73 23.95 1.31
C ILE A 591 14.31 24.39 0.97
N SER A 592 14.03 24.67 -0.29
CA SER A 592 12.69 25.04 -0.75
C SER A 592 12.13 23.98 -1.70
N LEU A 593 11.14 23.23 -1.21
CA LEU A 593 10.29 22.31 -1.98
C LEU A 593 8.86 22.87 -2.09
N LEU A 594 8.76 24.20 -2.20
CA LEU A 594 7.53 24.95 -2.39
C LEU A 594 7.14 25.05 -3.87
N PRO A 595 5.90 25.47 -4.19
CA PRO A 595 5.55 25.92 -5.54
C PRO A 595 6.47 27.02 -6.07
N VAL A 596 6.71 27.01 -7.39
CA VAL A 596 7.69 27.89 -8.08
C VAL A 596 7.53 29.38 -7.74
N ALA A 597 6.30 29.85 -7.56
CA ALA A 597 5.99 31.24 -7.25
C ALA A 597 6.63 31.76 -5.94
N PHE A 598 6.97 30.88 -5.00
CA PHE A 598 7.52 31.27 -3.70
C PHE A 598 9.05 31.26 -3.64
N HIS A 599 9.74 30.69 -4.63
CA HIS A 599 11.20 30.54 -4.57
C HIS A 599 11.93 31.90 -4.53
N THR A 600 11.50 32.88 -5.33
CA THR A 600 12.11 34.22 -5.33
C THR A 600 11.98 34.87 -3.95
N THR A 601 10.82 34.76 -3.30
CA THR A 601 10.61 35.31 -1.94
C THR A 601 11.54 34.63 -0.92
N ALA A 602 11.64 33.29 -0.95
CA ALA A 602 12.56 32.57 -0.07
C ALA A 602 14.03 32.96 -0.33
N ALA A 603 14.42 33.11 -1.59
CA ALA A 603 15.77 33.53 -1.99
C ALA A 603 16.11 34.95 -1.52
N GLU A 604 15.17 35.89 -1.59
CA GLU A 604 15.39 37.25 -1.07
C GLU A 604 15.60 37.27 0.44
N LEU A 605 14.82 36.49 1.20
CA LEU A 605 15.01 36.34 2.64
C LEU A 605 16.35 35.65 2.98
N CYS A 606 16.75 34.66 2.19
CA CYS A 606 18.05 34.01 2.33
C CYS A 606 19.20 34.98 2.09
N ILE A 607 19.13 35.83 1.06
CA ILE A 607 20.12 36.89 0.81
C ILE A 607 20.16 37.87 1.98
N PHE A 608 18.99 38.32 2.45
CA PHE A 608 18.89 39.27 3.57
C PHE A 608 19.52 38.74 4.86
N HIS A 609 19.35 37.45 5.15
CA HIS A 609 19.89 36.80 6.35
C HIS A 609 21.24 36.10 6.15
N HIS A 610 21.86 36.24 4.97
CA HIS A 610 23.12 35.59 4.60
C HIS A 610 23.09 34.05 4.71
N LYS A 611 22.02 33.42 4.23
CA LYS A 611 21.81 31.96 4.27
C LYS A 611 21.80 31.33 2.88
N HIS A 612 22.32 30.12 2.76
CA HIS A 612 22.27 29.40 1.49
C HIS A 612 20.88 28.81 1.23
N LEU A 613 20.51 28.70 -0.04
CA LEU A 613 19.26 28.11 -0.51
C LEU A 613 19.52 26.95 -1.48
N VAL A 614 18.79 25.86 -1.33
CA VAL A 614 18.76 24.73 -2.27
C VAL A 614 17.33 24.49 -2.77
N THR A 615 17.13 24.39 -4.09
CA THR A 615 15.81 24.15 -4.71
C THR A 615 15.87 23.12 -5.83
N ALA A 616 14.77 22.42 -6.07
CA ALA A 616 14.63 21.46 -7.18
C ALA A 616 14.07 22.08 -8.48
N SER A 617 13.95 23.41 -8.54
CA SER A 617 13.23 24.13 -9.61
C SER A 617 14.17 24.80 -10.60
N TYR A 618 13.66 25.07 -11.80
CA TYR A 618 14.35 25.85 -12.84
C TYR A 618 14.74 27.25 -12.38
N ILE A 619 15.86 27.77 -12.91
CA ILE A 619 16.28 29.15 -12.68
C ILE A 619 15.46 30.11 -13.56
N SER A 620 14.46 30.75 -12.95
CA SER A 620 13.65 31.80 -13.57
C SER A 620 14.45 33.10 -13.81
N ASN A 621 13.93 34.00 -14.65
CA ASN A 621 14.55 35.32 -14.86
C ASN A 621 14.66 36.13 -13.57
N ASP A 622 13.61 36.10 -12.74
CA ASP A 622 13.61 36.75 -11.43
C ASP A 622 14.69 36.16 -10.52
N MET A 623 14.84 34.84 -10.50
CA MET A 623 15.91 34.17 -9.75
C MET A 623 17.29 34.59 -10.29
N ARG A 624 17.51 34.63 -11.62
CA ARG A 624 18.79 35.08 -12.21
C ARG A 624 19.13 36.51 -11.81
N SER A 625 18.14 37.40 -11.71
CA SER A 625 18.34 38.80 -11.32
C SER A 625 18.95 38.96 -9.92
N LEU A 626 18.81 37.93 -9.06
CA LEU A 626 19.37 37.93 -7.71
C LEU A 626 20.87 37.57 -7.66
N HIS A 627 21.49 37.17 -8.78
CA HIS A 627 22.86 36.65 -8.80
C HIS A 627 23.88 37.60 -8.14
N SER A 628 23.96 38.85 -8.56
CA SER A 628 24.93 39.82 -8.00
C SER A 628 24.68 40.12 -6.53
N ARG A 629 23.41 40.17 -6.10
CA ARG A 629 23.03 40.38 -4.69
C ARG A 629 23.44 39.17 -3.83
N ALA A 630 23.24 37.96 -4.33
CA ALA A 630 23.64 36.74 -3.65
C ALA A 630 25.18 36.61 -3.56
N VAL A 631 25.92 36.98 -4.61
CA VAL A 631 27.40 37.04 -4.56
C VAL A 631 27.86 38.05 -3.50
N ALA A 632 27.29 39.26 -3.49
CA ALA A 632 27.65 40.30 -2.53
C ALA A 632 27.33 39.91 -1.08
N ALA A 633 26.29 39.11 -0.87
CA ALA A 633 25.90 38.61 0.45
C ALA A 633 26.65 37.34 0.89
N ASP A 634 27.60 36.83 0.10
CA ASP A 634 28.26 35.53 0.29
C ASP A 634 27.26 34.35 0.39
N VAL A 635 26.20 34.41 -0.42
CA VAL A 635 25.12 33.41 -0.45
C VAL A 635 25.19 32.55 -1.71
N LEU A 636 24.86 31.27 -1.55
CA LEU A 636 24.65 30.32 -2.65
C LEU A 636 23.15 30.10 -2.79
N LEU A 637 22.63 30.33 -3.99
CA LEU A 637 21.28 29.94 -4.37
C LEU A 637 21.42 28.82 -5.41
N LEU A 638 21.46 27.58 -4.94
CA LEU A 638 21.56 26.38 -5.77
C LEU A 638 20.16 25.94 -6.19
N ASN A 639 19.94 25.86 -7.49
CA ASN A 639 18.67 25.47 -8.10
C ASN A 639 18.89 24.22 -8.97
N GLU A 640 17.83 23.77 -9.63
CA GLU A 640 17.91 22.72 -10.64
C GLU A 640 18.58 21.44 -10.10
N ILE A 641 18.32 21.06 -8.84
CA ILE A 641 18.86 19.84 -8.21
C ILE A 641 17.78 18.85 -7.77
N GLY A 642 16.82 18.57 -8.65
CA GLY A 642 15.82 17.49 -8.50
C GLY A 642 16.10 16.31 -9.42
N LEU A 643 15.09 15.89 -10.19
CA LEU A 643 15.19 14.87 -11.24
C LEU A 643 15.47 15.49 -12.62
N ASP A 644 14.52 16.29 -13.10
CA ASP A 644 14.54 17.03 -14.37
C ASP A 644 13.82 18.37 -14.11
N PRO A 645 14.55 19.42 -13.72
CA PRO A 645 16.01 19.57 -13.78
C PRO A 645 16.73 19.06 -12.51
N GLY A 646 17.84 18.34 -12.68
CA GLY A 646 18.70 17.84 -11.60
C GLY A 646 19.59 16.69 -12.00
N ILE A 647 19.15 15.45 -11.75
CA ILE A 647 19.88 14.24 -12.16
C ILE A 647 20.24 14.34 -13.63
N ASP A 648 19.31 14.78 -14.49
CA ASP A 648 19.54 14.94 -15.93
C ASP A 648 20.72 15.85 -16.27
N HIS A 649 20.89 16.98 -15.57
CA HIS A 649 22.06 17.86 -15.70
C HIS A 649 23.32 17.19 -15.19
N CYS A 650 23.24 16.57 -14.01
CA CYS A 650 24.39 15.97 -13.34
C CYS A 650 25.00 14.86 -14.21
N SER A 651 24.17 13.93 -14.70
CA SER A 651 24.61 12.81 -15.53
C SER A 651 25.01 13.23 -16.94
N ALA A 652 24.28 14.17 -17.57
CA ALA A 652 24.64 14.67 -18.89
C ALA A 652 26.02 15.36 -18.87
N ILE A 653 26.27 16.21 -17.87
CA ILE A 653 27.53 16.96 -17.76
C ILE A 653 28.69 16.03 -17.43
N ASP A 654 28.50 15.04 -16.55
CA ASP A 654 29.56 14.08 -16.24
C ASP A 654 29.94 13.28 -17.49
N LEU A 655 28.95 12.72 -18.21
CA LEU A 655 29.19 11.95 -19.44
C LEU A 655 29.87 12.81 -20.52
N LEU A 656 29.38 14.03 -20.76
CA LEU A 656 30.00 14.98 -21.70
C LEU A 656 31.44 15.32 -21.31
N SER A 657 31.72 15.48 -20.01
CA SER A 657 33.06 15.77 -19.51
C SER A 657 34.01 14.61 -19.73
N GLN A 658 33.55 13.37 -19.57
CA GLN A 658 34.32 12.17 -19.90
C GLN A 658 34.63 12.12 -21.41
N MET A 659 33.67 12.41 -22.28
CA MET A 659 33.88 12.42 -23.73
C MET A 659 34.86 13.52 -24.18
N ARG A 660 34.79 14.70 -23.56
CA ARG A 660 35.78 15.77 -23.77
C ARG A 660 37.18 15.36 -23.34
N ALA A 661 37.31 14.70 -22.19
CA ALA A 661 38.60 14.19 -21.73
C ALA A 661 39.20 13.17 -22.70
N GLN A 662 38.35 12.40 -23.40
CA GLN A 662 38.73 11.48 -24.47
C GLN A 662 38.91 12.17 -25.84
N LYS A 663 38.77 13.51 -25.92
CA LYS A 663 38.86 14.31 -27.15
C LYS A 663 37.89 13.87 -28.26
N LYS A 664 36.70 13.40 -27.88
CA LYS A 664 35.63 13.04 -28.83
C LYS A 664 34.83 14.29 -29.20
N GLU A 665 34.46 14.43 -30.48
CA GLU A 665 33.54 15.47 -30.93
C GLU A 665 32.10 15.03 -30.66
N ILE A 666 31.29 15.92 -30.07
CA ILE A 666 29.88 15.65 -29.78
C ILE A 666 29.03 16.04 -31.00
N VAL A 667 28.36 15.08 -31.59
CA VAL A 667 27.53 15.26 -32.80
C VAL A 667 26.06 15.45 -32.44
N SER A 668 25.54 14.66 -31.50
CA SER A 668 24.13 14.68 -31.10
C SER A 668 23.99 14.52 -29.59
N PHE A 669 23.04 15.23 -29.01
CA PHE A 669 22.59 15.09 -27.63
C PHE A 669 21.07 15.02 -27.59
N THR A 670 20.53 13.90 -27.09
CA THR A 670 19.11 13.75 -26.78
C THR A 670 18.93 13.34 -25.32
N SER A 671 17.89 13.85 -24.68
CA SER A 671 17.58 13.56 -23.28
C SER A 671 16.08 13.48 -23.06
N PHE A 672 15.61 12.34 -22.56
CA PHE A 672 14.20 12.12 -22.30
C PHE A 672 13.97 11.69 -20.84
N CYS A 673 12.96 12.27 -20.20
CA CYS A 673 12.59 11.93 -18.83
C CYS A 673 11.07 11.76 -18.67
N GLY A 674 10.63 10.82 -17.86
CA GLY A 674 9.23 10.64 -17.49
C GLY A 674 9.07 10.04 -16.11
N GLY A 675 8.23 10.67 -15.27
CA GLY A 675 7.61 10.02 -14.12
C GLY A 675 6.28 9.41 -14.55
N LEU A 676 6.18 8.09 -14.52
CA LEU A 676 5.09 7.31 -15.09
C LEU A 676 4.54 6.34 -14.05
N PRO A 677 3.31 5.83 -14.20
CA PRO A 677 2.92 4.61 -13.49
C PRO A 677 3.80 3.45 -13.92
N ALA A 678 4.04 2.50 -13.02
CA ALA A 678 4.66 1.25 -13.42
C ALA A 678 3.76 0.49 -14.43
N PRO A 679 4.32 -0.34 -15.34
CA PRO A 679 3.53 -1.00 -16.39
C PRO A 679 2.36 -1.87 -15.89
N ASP A 680 2.44 -2.35 -14.66
CA ASP A 680 1.42 -3.14 -13.96
C ASP A 680 0.20 -2.33 -13.47
N VAL A 681 0.20 -0.99 -13.62
CA VAL A 681 -0.86 -0.11 -13.09
C VAL A 681 -1.41 0.89 -14.12
N LEU A 682 -1.40 0.51 -15.40
CA LEU A 682 -1.79 1.35 -16.55
C LEU A 682 -3.27 1.37 -16.90
N HIS A 683 -4.13 0.70 -16.10
CA HIS A 683 -5.56 0.56 -16.37
C HIS A 683 -6.38 1.83 -16.06
N VAL A 684 -6.01 2.96 -16.68
CA VAL A 684 -6.68 4.27 -16.58
C VAL A 684 -6.61 5.00 -17.93
N PRO A 685 -7.56 5.88 -18.28
CA PRO A 685 -7.66 6.45 -19.64
C PRO A 685 -6.38 7.10 -20.16
N LEU A 686 -5.76 7.99 -19.36
CA LEU A 686 -4.52 8.67 -19.74
C LEU A 686 -3.26 7.79 -19.65
N ARG A 687 -3.37 6.55 -19.18
CA ARG A 687 -2.24 5.68 -18.80
C ARG A 687 -1.22 6.43 -17.92
N TYR A 688 -1.70 7.38 -17.12
CA TYR A 688 -0.90 8.30 -16.32
C TYR A 688 -1.55 8.51 -14.96
N LYS A 689 -0.73 8.59 -13.91
CA LYS A 689 -1.14 8.85 -12.53
C LYS A 689 -0.22 9.89 -11.92
N PHE A 690 -0.73 10.60 -10.93
CA PHE A 690 -0.05 11.77 -10.38
C PHE A 690 0.67 11.43 -9.07
N SER A 691 2.01 11.46 -9.13
CA SER A 691 2.91 11.43 -7.96
C SER A 691 3.40 12.84 -7.56
N TRP A 692 2.89 13.86 -8.26
CA TRP A 692 3.16 15.29 -8.09
C TRP A 692 1.97 16.10 -8.63
N SER A 693 1.97 17.43 -8.49
CA SER A 693 0.80 18.27 -8.80
C SER A 693 0.28 18.11 -10.25
N PRO A 694 -1.00 17.72 -10.46
CA PRO A 694 -1.56 17.55 -11.82
C PRO A 694 -1.54 18.81 -12.67
N LYS A 695 -1.72 19.98 -12.04
CA LYS A 695 -1.72 21.27 -12.74
C LYS A 695 -0.43 21.51 -13.52
N GLY A 696 0.72 21.05 -13.01
CA GLY A 696 1.99 21.23 -13.72
C GLY A 696 2.09 20.36 -14.97
N VAL A 697 1.52 19.15 -14.99
CA VAL A 697 1.41 18.33 -16.22
C VAL A 697 0.48 18.99 -17.24
N LEU A 698 -0.71 19.44 -16.80
CA LEU A 698 -1.68 20.09 -17.68
C LEU A 698 -1.13 21.40 -18.26
N SER A 699 -0.41 22.19 -17.45
CA SER A 699 0.23 23.42 -17.92
C SER A 699 1.40 23.13 -18.86
N ALA A 700 2.13 22.02 -18.65
CA ALA A 700 3.23 21.63 -19.52
C ALA A 700 2.75 21.30 -20.95
N ALA A 701 1.54 20.76 -21.08
CA ALA A 701 0.89 20.49 -22.36
C ALA A 701 0.56 21.76 -23.17
N LEU A 702 0.63 22.95 -22.56
CA LEU A 702 0.40 24.24 -23.22
C LEU A 702 1.69 24.96 -23.62
N ASN A 703 2.86 24.43 -23.25
CA ASN A 703 4.14 25.07 -23.56
C ASN A 703 4.48 24.97 -25.05
N SER A 704 5.22 25.96 -25.56
CA SER A 704 5.89 25.81 -26.85
C SER A 704 7.21 25.06 -26.67
N ALA A 705 7.68 24.40 -27.73
CA ALA A 705 8.96 23.72 -27.75
C ALA A 705 9.87 24.24 -28.88
N ARG A 706 11.18 24.32 -28.60
CA ARG A 706 12.20 24.68 -29.59
C ARG A 706 13.42 23.78 -29.41
N PHE A 707 13.89 23.16 -30.50
CA PHE A 707 15.02 22.24 -30.45
C PHE A 707 15.72 22.14 -31.81
N ARG A 708 16.91 21.55 -31.82
CA ARG A 708 17.64 21.21 -33.05
C ARG A 708 17.66 19.71 -33.22
N LEU A 709 17.31 19.20 -34.39
CA LEU A 709 17.35 17.78 -34.73
C LEU A 709 17.86 17.64 -36.17
N GLN A 710 18.98 16.94 -36.34
CA GLN A 710 19.68 16.75 -37.62
C GLN A 710 19.92 18.08 -38.37
N ASN A 711 20.52 19.06 -37.69
CA ASN A 711 20.79 20.42 -38.17
C ASN A 711 19.55 21.28 -38.50
N LYS A 712 18.34 20.74 -38.36
CA LYS A 712 17.10 21.49 -38.55
C LYS A 712 16.59 22.00 -37.21
N ILE A 713 16.26 23.29 -37.15
CA ILE A 713 15.60 23.88 -36.00
C ILE A 713 14.10 23.65 -36.12
N TYR A 714 13.52 23.06 -35.08
CA TYR A 714 12.10 22.87 -34.91
C TYR A 714 11.58 23.90 -33.89
N VAL A 715 10.49 24.58 -34.25
CA VAL A 715 9.73 25.46 -33.36
C VAL A 715 8.29 24.97 -33.39
N ILE A 716 7.83 24.39 -32.30
CA ILE A 716 6.49 23.85 -32.13
C ILE A 716 5.74 24.76 -31.17
N THR A 717 4.64 25.35 -31.64
CA THR A 717 3.81 26.22 -30.79
C THR A 717 3.03 25.38 -29.78
N GLY A 718 2.55 26.01 -28.70
CA GLY A 718 1.77 25.29 -27.67
C GLY A 718 0.50 24.62 -28.21
N ASP A 719 -0.07 25.13 -29.30
CA ASP A 719 -1.25 24.55 -29.97
C ASP A 719 -0.94 23.31 -30.80
N GLU A 720 0.31 23.13 -31.19
CA GLU A 720 0.74 21.99 -31.98
C GLU A 720 1.55 20.97 -31.16
N LEU A 721 1.88 21.26 -29.89
CA LEU A 721 2.78 20.44 -29.07
C LEU A 721 2.34 18.97 -28.98
N LEU A 722 1.07 18.75 -28.67
CA LEU A 722 0.51 17.41 -28.51
C LEU A 722 0.14 16.74 -29.85
N LYS A 723 0.10 17.52 -30.94
CA LYS A 723 -0.11 17.00 -32.31
C LYS A 723 1.22 16.57 -32.94
N LYS A 724 2.29 17.31 -32.66
CA LYS A 724 3.65 17.09 -33.19
C LYS A 724 4.53 16.48 -32.11
N TYR A 725 4.22 15.25 -31.73
CA TYR A 725 4.96 14.45 -30.75
C TYR A 725 5.78 13.33 -31.44
N PHE A 726 6.61 12.63 -30.66
CA PHE A 726 7.39 11.47 -31.09
C PHE A 726 6.61 10.19 -30.71
N PRO A 727 5.99 9.47 -31.65
CA PRO A 727 5.11 8.34 -31.32
C PRO A 727 5.84 7.09 -30.81
N ASP A 728 7.12 6.96 -31.10
CA ASP A 728 7.96 5.82 -30.69
C ASP A 728 9.32 6.32 -30.21
N VAL A 729 9.61 6.11 -28.92
CA VAL A 729 10.86 6.50 -28.26
C VAL A 729 11.49 5.26 -27.60
N PRO A 730 12.37 4.52 -28.31
CA PRO A 730 12.84 3.21 -27.88
C PRO A 730 13.99 3.27 -26.86
N ILE A 731 13.66 3.72 -25.65
CA ILE A 731 14.59 3.74 -24.51
C ILE A 731 14.71 2.35 -23.88
N THR A 732 13.67 1.53 -23.97
CA THR A 732 13.61 0.17 -23.42
C THR A 732 12.79 -0.73 -24.35
N ASN A 733 13.04 -2.05 -24.26
CA ASN A 733 12.26 -3.07 -24.95
C ASN A 733 11.16 -3.68 -24.05
N GLU A 734 11.06 -3.25 -22.80
CA GLU A 734 10.11 -3.78 -21.82
C GLU A 734 8.69 -3.22 -22.00
N PHE A 735 8.58 -2.00 -22.51
CA PHE A 735 7.32 -1.28 -22.70
C PHE A 735 7.49 -0.14 -23.70
N GLU A 736 6.37 0.25 -24.32
CA GLU A 736 6.34 1.30 -25.34
C GLU A 736 6.25 2.70 -24.72
N LEU A 737 6.88 3.69 -25.38
CA LEU A 737 6.90 5.08 -24.93
C LEU A 737 6.71 6.02 -26.12
N GLU A 738 5.93 7.08 -25.88
CA GLU A 738 5.89 8.26 -26.73
C GLU A 738 6.64 9.43 -26.04
N GLY A 739 7.06 10.41 -26.83
CA GLY A 739 7.85 11.56 -26.38
C GLY A 739 7.24 12.89 -26.80
N ILE A 740 7.27 13.87 -25.90
CA ILE A 740 6.83 15.25 -26.17
C ILE A 740 8.05 16.16 -26.02
N ALA A 741 8.30 17.05 -26.99
CA ALA A 741 9.43 17.99 -26.90
C ALA A 741 9.25 18.94 -25.69
N ASN A 742 10.31 19.16 -24.91
CA ASN A 742 10.22 19.90 -23.64
C ASN A 742 10.81 21.31 -23.77
N ARG A 743 9.96 22.34 -23.75
CA ARG A 743 10.33 23.78 -23.72
C ARG A 743 11.43 24.12 -24.75
N ASP A 744 12.31 25.06 -24.45
CA ASP A 744 13.44 25.41 -25.30
C ASP A 744 14.69 24.60 -24.90
N SER A 745 15.14 23.73 -25.80
CA SER A 745 16.37 22.94 -25.66
C SER A 745 17.63 23.72 -26.06
N MET A 746 17.50 24.83 -26.78
CA MET A 746 18.65 25.56 -27.33
C MET A 746 19.61 26.14 -26.28
N PRO A 747 19.15 26.69 -25.14
CA PRO A 747 20.07 27.22 -24.12
C PRO A 747 21.01 26.16 -23.53
N TYR A 748 20.62 24.88 -23.56
CA TYR A 748 21.47 23.79 -23.08
C TYR A 748 22.71 23.57 -23.95
N ALA A 749 22.72 24.05 -25.19
CA ALA A 749 23.90 24.03 -26.04
C ALA A 749 25.07 24.76 -25.38
N ASP A 750 24.79 25.91 -24.75
CA ASP A 750 25.79 26.70 -24.05
C ASP A 750 26.10 26.13 -22.67
N THR A 751 25.06 25.80 -21.89
CA THR A 751 25.22 25.18 -20.55
C THR A 751 26.08 23.93 -20.61
N TYR A 752 25.89 23.11 -21.64
CA TYR A 752 26.61 21.87 -21.80
C TYR A 752 27.87 22.01 -22.62
N GLY A 753 28.13 23.12 -23.32
CA GLY A 753 29.32 23.32 -24.17
C GLY A 753 29.32 22.49 -25.45
N ILE A 754 28.17 22.37 -26.11
CA ILE A 754 27.92 21.57 -27.32
C ILE A 754 27.24 22.38 -28.43
N GLN A 755 27.61 23.66 -28.60
CA GLN A 755 26.97 24.59 -29.56
C GLN A 755 26.93 24.07 -31.00
N ASN A 756 27.95 23.30 -31.38
CA ASN A 756 28.14 22.75 -32.71
C ASN A 756 27.41 21.42 -32.93
N ALA A 757 26.74 20.86 -31.90
CA ALA A 757 25.99 19.63 -32.05
C ALA A 757 24.84 19.81 -33.07
N GLN A 758 24.70 18.82 -33.94
CA GLN A 758 23.68 18.76 -34.98
C GLN A 758 22.30 18.55 -34.37
N THR A 759 22.22 17.91 -33.21
CA THR A 759 21.00 17.66 -32.46
C THR A 759 21.16 18.01 -31.00
N ILE A 760 20.18 18.75 -30.48
CA ILE A 760 20.03 19.13 -29.08
C ILE A 760 18.54 19.09 -28.79
N LEU A 761 18.10 18.03 -28.14
CA LEU A 761 16.68 17.76 -27.88
C LEU A 761 16.49 17.24 -26.46
N ARG A 762 15.69 17.96 -25.67
CA ARG A 762 15.14 17.48 -24.41
C ARG A 762 13.65 17.19 -24.59
N GLY A 763 13.19 16.08 -24.03
CA GLY A 763 11.80 15.66 -24.15
C GLY A 763 11.27 15.00 -22.88
N THR A 764 9.96 14.87 -22.84
CA THR A 764 9.22 14.23 -21.76
C THR A 764 8.57 12.94 -22.26
N LEU A 765 8.70 11.86 -21.51
CA LEU A 765 8.16 10.54 -21.87
C LEU A 765 6.74 10.35 -21.35
N ARG A 766 5.91 9.68 -22.13
CA ARG A 766 4.55 9.23 -21.79
C ARG A 766 4.30 7.84 -22.38
N TYR A 767 3.22 7.19 -21.95
CA TYR A 767 2.74 6.00 -22.62
C TYR A 767 1.94 6.36 -23.87
N PRO A 768 1.96 5.50 -24.92
CA PRO A 768 1.18 5.72 -26.13
C PRO A 768 -0.29 6.02 -25.85
N GLY A 769 -0.81 7.05 -26.52
CA GLY A 769 -2.21 7.51 -26.42
C GLY A 769 -2.40 8.75 -25.52
N PHE A 770 -1.41 9.07 -24.67
CA PHE A 770 -1.48 10.23 -23.78
C PHE A 770 -1.63 11.55 -24.56
N SER A 771 -0.81 11.77 -25.59
CA SER A 771 -0.78 13.04 -26.33
C SER A 771 -2.10 13.30 -27.06
N ASN A 772 -2.67 12.28 -27.70
CA ASN A 772 -3.97 12.38 -28.39
C ASN A 772 -5.10 12.70 -27.41
N LEU A 773 -5.26 11.92 -26.34
CA LEU A 773 -6.34 12.15 -25.37
C LEU A 773 -6.20 13.51 -24.66
N MET A 774 -4.96 13.92 -24.32
CA MET A 774 -4.70 15.24 -23.74
C MET A 774 -5.00 16.37 -24.74
N GLN A 775 -4.76 16.15 -26.04
CA GLN A 775 -5.13 17.11 -27.08
C GLN A 775 -6.66 17.25 -27.17
N SER A 776 -7.41 16.16 -27.08
CA SER A 776 -8.87 16.20 -27.02
C SER A 776 -9.37 16.98 -25.79
N PHE A 777 -8.77 16.77 -24.62
CA PHE A 777 -9.10 17.57 -23.42
C PHE A 777 -8.81 19.07 -23.61
N LYS A 778 -7.70 19.41 -24.30
CA LYS A 778 -7.38 20.78 -24.66
C LYS A 778 -8.44 21.38 -25.58
N GLU A 779 -8.86 20.63 -26.60
CA GLU A 779 -9.87 21.03 -27.58
C GLU A 779 -11.25 21.23 -26.94
N LEU A 780 -11.61 20.43 -25.93
CA LEU A 780 -12.82 20.66 -25.11
C LEU A 780 -12.77 21.92 -24.22
N GLY A 781 -11.62 22.58 -24.11
CA GLY A 781 -11.45 23.75 -23.24
C GLY A 781 -11.15 23.40 -21.77
N LEU A 782 -10.88 22.14 -21.43
CA LEU A 782 -10.57 21.72 -20.05
C LEU A 782 -9.25 22.30 -19.53
N LEU A 783 -8.39 22.78 -20.43
CA LEU A 783 -7.09 23.38 -20.11
C LEU A 783 -7.12 24.93 -20.15
N GLU A 784 -8.29 25.56 -20.18
CA GLU A 784 -8.44 27.03 -20.11
C GLU A 784 -7.90 27.58 -18.78
N THR A 785 -7.10 28.65 -18.87
CA THR A 785 -6.28 29.19 -17.76
C THR A 785 -6.71 30.59 -17.29
N GLN A 786 -7.56 31.28 -18.04
CA GLN A 786 -7.93 32.68 -17.80
C GLN A 786 -9.36 32.82 -17.28
N LYS A 787 -10.33 32.27 -18.02
CA LYS A 787 -11.75 32.41 -17.67
C LYS A 787 -12.12 31.48 -16.52
N LYS A 788 -12.75 32.03 -15.49
CA LYS A 788 -13.25 31.26 -14.36
C LYS A 788 -14.70 30.82 -14.61
N ILE A 789 -15.03 29.61 -14.20
CA ILE A 789 -16.38 29.06 -14.25
C ILE A 789 -16.80 28.56 -12.87
N TYR A 790 -18.11 28.42 -12.68
CA TYR A 790 -18.71 27.84 -11.49
C TYR A 790 -19.42 26.53 -11.89
N VAL A 791 -19.03 25.44 -11.25
CA VAL A 791 -19.54 24.09 -11.56
C VAL A 791 -20.42 23.63 -10.40
N ASP A 792 -21.71 23.43 -10.66
CA ASP A 792 -22.69 22.99 -9.67
C ASP A 792 -22.85 21.46 -9.63
N ARG A 793 -22.47 20.79 -10.72
CA ARG A 793 -22.47 19.33 -10.92
C ARG A 793 -21.28 18.95 -11.79
N TRP A 794 -20.59 17.86 -11.47
CA TRP A 794 -19.46 17.38 -12.29
C TRP A 794 -19.83 17.12 -13.75
N THR A 795 -21.05 16.67 -14.02
CA THR A 795 -21.56 16.44 -15.38
C THR A 795 -21.80 17.73 -16.18
N SER A 796 -21.90 18.88 -15.52
CA SER A 796 -21.99 20.19 -16.20
C SER A 796 -20.62 20.73 -16.63
N PHE A 797 -19.53 20.17 -16.12
CA PHE A 797 -18.20 20.71 -16.30
C PHE A 797 -17.76 20.71 -17.77
N VAL A 798 -17.91 19.58 -18.47
CA VAL A 798 -17.55 19.44 -19.89
C VAL A 798 -18.43 20.33 -20.78
N PRO A 799 -19.79 20.32 -20.69
CA PRO A 799 -20.63 21.23 -21.46
C PRO A 799 -20.25 22.71 -21.29
N GLN A 800 -19.95 23.15 -20.07
CA GLN A 800 -19.55 24.53 -19.81
C GLN A 800 -18.20 24.89 -20.44
N CYS A 801 -17.22 23.99 -20.39
CA CYS A 801 -15.93 24.20 -21.04
C CYS A 801 -16.08 24.26 -22.56
N LEU A 802 -16.86 23.33 -23.12
CA LEU A 802 -17.11 23.28 -24.56
C LEU A 802 -17.84 24.54 -25.06
N ALA A 803 -18.79 25.06 -24.27
CA ALA A 803 -19.48 26.32 -24.58
C ALA A 803 -18.52 27.53 -24.59
N LEU A 804 -17.49 27.55 -23.73
CA LEU A 804 -16.46 28.58 -23.77
C LEU A 804 -15.61 28.50 -25.05
N THR A 805 -15.28 27.29 -25.50
CA THR A 805 -14.52 27.03 -26.72
C THR A 805 -15.32 27.41 -27.96
N LEU A 806 -16.55 26.90 -28.09
CA LEU A 806 -17.44 27.15 -29.23
C LEU A 806 -18.00 28.57 -29.28
N LYS A 807 -18.01 29.27 -28.13
CA LYS A 807 -18.71 30.55 -27.94
C LYS A 807 -20.20 30.46 -28.27
N ASP A 808 -20.79 29.28 -28.05
CA ASP A 808 -22.20 28.99 -28.30
C ASP A 808 -22.77 28.11 -27.18
N LYS A 809 -24.09 27.94 -27.14
CA LYS A 809 -24.76 27.05 -26.21
C LYS A 809 -24.51 25.60 -26.60
N VAL A 810 -24.18 24.79 -25.59
CA VAL A 810 -23.99 23.33 -25.73
C VAL A 810 -25.13 22.64 -25.00
N ASP A 811 -25.71 21.61 -25.62
CA ASP A 811 -26.72 20.77 -24.97
C ASP A 811 -26.03 19.87 -23.93
N GLU A 812 -26.40 20.04 -22.66
CA GLU A 812 -25.86 19.28 -21.53
C GLU A 812 -26.23 17.78 -21.57
N TYR A 813 -27.28 17.41 -22.30
CA TYR A 813 -27.81 16.04 -22.34
C TYR A 813 -27.37 15.25 -23.57
N ASN A 814 -26.90 15.93 -24.63
CA ASN A 814 -26.37 15.29 -25.82
C ASN A 814 -25.16 16.06 -26.36
N LEU A 815 -23.97 15.63 -25.95
CA LEU A 815 -22.72 16.30 -26.33
C LEU A 815 -22.23 15.93 -27.73
N TYR A 816 -22.64 14.78 -28.29
CA TYR A 816 -22.12 14.25 -29.56
C TYR A 816 -22.11 15.27 -30.71
N PRO A 817 -23.22 16.00 -31.00
CA PRO A 817 -23.22 16.98 -32.08
C PRO A 817 -22.24 18.14 -31.87
N SER A 818 -21.95 18.48 -30.61
CA SER A 818 -20.98 19.53 -30.28
C SER A 818 -19.55 19.00 -30.28
N LEU A 819 -19.34 17.72 -29.94
CA LEU A 819 -18.04 17.05 -30.00
C LEU A 819 -17.56 16.88 -31.45
N ASP A 820 -18.45 16.51 -32.38
CA ASP A 820 -18.13 16.35 -33.81
C ASP A 820 -17.56 17.63 -34.46
N ASN A 821 -17.88 18.81 -33.90
CA ASN A 821 -17.38 20.09 -34.42
C ASN A 821 -15.94 20.41 -33.98
N VAL A 822 -15.41 19.71 -32.97
CA VAL A 822 -14.17 20.09 -32.30
C VAL A 822 -13.17 18.94 -32.27
N ILE A 823 -13.64 17.69 -32.17
CA ILE A 823 -12.82 16.49 -32.02
C ILE A 823 -12.87 15.66 -33.31
N PRO A 824 -11.74 15.13 -33.80
CA PRO A 824 -11.71 14.20 -34.92
C PRO A 824 -12.56 12.94 -34.65
N SER A 825 -13.32 12.47 -35.64
CA SER A 825 -14.27 11.37 -35.48
C SER A 825 -13.66 10.06 -34.96
N ASP A 826 -12.39 9.80 -35.31
CA ASP A 826 -11.64 8.62 -34.88
C ASP A 826 -11.17 8.68 -33.41
N GLN A 827 -11.32 9.84 -32.75
CA GLN A 827 -10.94 10.06 -31.34
C GLN A 827 -12.14 10.23 -30.40
N ILE A 828 -13.37 10.30 -30.95
CA ILE A 828 -14.58 10.58 -30.16
C ILE A 828 -14.89 9.43 -29.19
N ASP A 829 -14.76 8.19 -29.63
CA ASP A 829 -15.07 7.02 -28.79
C ASP A 829 -14.10 6.93 -27.60
N GLU A 830 -12.79 7.07 -27.83
CA GLU A 830 -11.78 7.08 -26.77
C GLU A 830 -11.99 8.24 -25.78
N LEU A 831 -12.32 9.43 -26.30
CA LEU A 831 -12.65 10.58 -25.47
C LEU A 831 -13.90 10.33 -24.63
N HIS A 832 -14.96 9.78 -25.23
CA HIS A 832 -16.21 9.48 -24.56
C HIS A 832 -15.99 8.51 -23.39
N ASP A 833 -15.27 7.41 -23.63
CA ASP A 833 -14.92 6.44 -22.59
C ASP A 833 -14.09 7.08 -21.46
N ALA A 834 -13.15 7.97 -21.80
CA ALA A 834 -12.37 8.70 -20.80
C ALA A 834 -13.24 9.64 -19.95
N LEU A 835 -14.18 10.37 -20.57
CA LEU A 835 -15.09 11.27 -19.87
C LEU A 835 -16.10 10.52 -18.98
N ASP A 836 -16.61 9.38 -19.45
CA ASP A 836 -17.46 8.50 -18.64
C ASP A 836 -16.71 7.93 -17.44
N TRP A 837 -15.48 7.45 -17.65
CA TRP A 837 -14.61 6.95 -16.57
C TRP A 837 -14.31 8.03 -15.52
N LEU A 838 -14.11 9.27 -15.96
CA LEU A 838 -13.95 10.44 -15.08
C LEU A 838 -15.25 10.88 -14.39
N SER A 839 -16.38 10.26 -14.74
CA SER A 839 -17.73 10.59 -14.27
C SER A 839 -18.16 12.02 -14.64
N LEU A 840 -17.79 12.45 -15.84
CA LEU A 840 -18.09 13.77 -16.39
C LEU A 840 -19.27 13.77 -17.37
N LEU A 841 -19.84 12.60 -17.66
CA LEU A 841 -21.03 12.44 -18.50
C LEU A 841 -22.26 12.08 -17.66
N PRO A 842 -23.47 12.51 -18.06
CA PRO A 842 -24.71 12.07 -17.42
C PRO A 842 -24.92 10.58 -17.68
N SER A 843 -24.74 9.73 -16.67
CA SER A 843 -25.01 8.29 -16.79
C SER A 843 -26.36 7.91 -16.20
N ASN A 844 -27.07 7.01 -16.89
CA ASN A 844 -28.26 6.30 -16.39
C ASN A 844 -27.89 5.03 -15.60
N MET A 845 -26.59 4.73 -15.46
CA MET A 845 -26.06 3.59 -14.69
C MET A 845 -25.09 4.08 -13.60
N ALA A 846 -25.05 3.39 -12.47
CA ALA A 846 -24.10 3.69 -11.40
C ALA A 846 -22.65 3.45 -11.88
N PRO A 847 -21.67 4.32 -11.53
CA PRO A 847 -20.30 4.19 -12.02
C PRO A 847 -19.67 2.85 -11.64
N ILE A 848 -19.01 2.21 -12.63
CA ILE A 848 -18.50 0.83 -12.58
C ILE A 848 -17.38 0.63 -11.54
N GLU A 849 -16.69 1.70 -11.11
CA GLU A 849 -15.80 1.72 -9.95
C GLU A 849 -15.76 3.14 -9.35
N ALA A 850 -16.67 3.49 -8.45
CA ALA A 850 -16.70 4.84 -7.89
C ALA A 850 -15.57 5.06 -6.88
N THR A 851 -14.38 5.48 -7.35
CA THR A 851 -13.56 6.38 -6.52
C THR A 851 -14.45 7.59 -6.24
N PRO A 852 -14.78 7.89 -4.96
CA PRO A 852 -15.74 8.91 -4.62
C PRO A 852 -15.36 10.24 -5.27
N MET A 853 -16.34 10.91 -5.88
CA MET A 853 -16.10 12.20 -6.51
C MET A 853 -15.64 13.20 -5.44
N PRO A 854 -14.62 14.03 -5.74
CA PRO A 854 -14.27 15.09 -4.83
C PRO A 854 -15.39 16.12 -4.72
N LEU A 855 -15.42 16.85 -3.60
CA LEU A 855 -16.37 17.93 -3.39
C LEU A 855 -16.18 19.00 -4.47
N LEU A 856 -17.27 19.57 -4.97
CA LEU A 856 -17.18 20.63 -5.96
C LEU A 856 -16.50 21.88 -5.36
N PRO A 857 -15.67 22.60 -6.13
CA PRO A 857 -15.08 23.84 -5.67
C PRO A 857 -16.13 24.87 -5.26
N ALA A 858 -16.00 25.43 -4.05
CA ALA A 858 -16.94 26.41 -3.52
C ALA A 858 -16.86 27.80 -4.17
N GLN A 859 -15.79 28.08 -4.92
CA GLN A 859 -15.54 29.36 -5.57
C GLN A 859 -15.25 29.16 -7.05
N PRO A 860 -15.55 30.16 -7.91
CA PRO A 860 -15.20 30.07 -9.33
C PRO A 860 -13.69 29.89 -9.54
N MET A 861 -13.34 28.89 -10.34
CA MET A 861 -11.95 28.53 -10.67
C MET A 861 -11.80 28.41 -12.19
N THR A 862 -10.56 28.42 -12.68
CA THR A 862 -10.30 28.18 -14.10
C THR A 862 -10.52 26.70 -14.43
N PRO A 863 -10.98 26.33 -15.64
CA PRO A 863 -11.17 24.93 -16.02
C PRO A 863 -9.95 24.05 -15.75
N ILE A 864 -8.74 24.53 -16.02
CA ILE A 864 -7.51 23.76 -15.75
C ILE A 864 -7.33 23.45 -14.26
N ASP A 865 -7.74 24.36 -13.36
CA ASP A 865 -7.66 24.15 -11.92
C ASP A 865 -8.70 23.15 -11.43
N ILE A 866 -9.93 23.25 -11.94
CA ILE A 866 -11.02 22.32 -11.64
C ILE A 866 -10.65 20.91 -12.13
N PHE A 867 -10.11 20.81 -13.34
CA PHE A 867 -9.68 19.54 -13.91
C PHE A 867 -8.48 18.96 -13.16
N ALA A 868 -7.47 19.77 -12.84
CA ALA A 868 -6.35 19.34 -12.01
C ALA A 868 -6.81 18.80 -10.65
N TYR A 869 -7.80 19.46 -10.02
CA TYR A 869 -8.39 19.03 -8.77
C TYR A 869 -9.11 17.68 -8.90
N LEU A 870 -9.91 17.48 -9.95
CA LEU A 870 -10.54 16.19 -10.23
C LEU A 870 -9.52 15.07 -10.46
N LEU A 871 -8.52 15.33 -11.31
CA LEU A 871 -7.48 14.36 -11.65
C LEU A 871 -6.62 13.97 -10.45
N ALA A 872 -6.37 14.91 -9.52
CA ALA A 872 -5.66 14.61 -8.27
C ALA A 872 -6.36 13.53 -7.42
N HIS A 873 -7.68 13.38 -7.57
CA HIS A 873 -8.46 12.36 -6.85
C HIS A 873 -8.62 11.08 -7.69
N LYS A 874 -9.02 11.22 -8.96
CA LYS A 874 -9.31 10.08 -9.84
C LYS A 874 -8.06 9.31 -10.26
N LEU A 875 -6.94 10.01 -10.49
CA LEU A 875 -5.68 9.44 -10.97
C LEU A 875 -4.57 9.48 -9.90
N ALA A 876 -4.96 9.40 -8.62
CA ALA A 876 -4.03 9.18 -7.51
C ALA A 876 -3.53 7.73 -7.50
N TYR A 877 -2.29 7.53 -7.03
CA TYR A 877 -1.79 6.18 -6.74
C TYR A 877 -2.50 5.58 -5.52
N LYS A 878 -2.93 4.33 -5.65
CA LYS A 878 -3.41 3.52 -4.51
C LYS A 878 -2.22 3.01 -3.68
N PRO A 879 -2.39 2.64 -2.39
CA PRO A 879 -1.27 2.30 -1.49
C PRO A 879 -0.30 1.19 -1.95
N HIS A 880 -0.72 0.31 -2.87
CA HIS A 880 0.09 -0.79 -3.40
C HIS A 880 0.61 -0.52 -4.82
N GLU A 881 0.15 0.55 -5.46
CA GLU A 881 0.55 0.90 -6.81
C GLU A 881 1.89 1.63 -6.77
N ARG A 882 2.72 1.37 -7.78
CA ARG A 882 4.05 1.95 -7.88
C ARG A 882 4.12 2.93 -9.03
N ASP A 883 4.83 4.03 -8.84
CA ASP A 883 5.33 4.84 -9.94
C ASP A 883 6.69 4.32 -10.41
N MET A 884 7.14 4.90 -11.51
CA MET A 884 8.38 4.61 -12.18
C MET A 884 8.97 5.94 -12.68
N VAL A 885 10.28 6.07 -12.61
CA VAL A 885 11.02 7.14 -13.28
C VAL A 885 11.89 6.51 -14.35
N VAL A 886 11.79 7.06 -15.56
CA VAL A 886 12.64 6.76 -16.71
C VAL A 886 13.38 8.05 -17.06
N LEU A 887 14.70 8.03 -17.04
CA LEU A 887 15.57 9.10 -17.52
C LEU A 887 16.59 8.46 -18.45
N SER A 888 16.80 9.01 -19.64
CA SER A 888 17.78 8.50 -20.59
C SER A 888 18.42 9.62 -21.39
N HIS A 889 19.73 9.55 -21.56
CA HIS A 889 20.51 10.36 -22.48
C HIS A 889 21.06 9.49 -23.61
N GLU A 890 21.07 10.01 -24.84
CA GLU A 890 21.88 9.48 -25.94
C GLU A 890 22.83 10.58 -26.43
N ILE A 891 24.12 10.27 -26.46
CA ILE A 891 25.18 11.12 -27.00
C ILE A 891 25.84 10.39 -28.16
N ILE A 892 25.81 11.01 -29.33
CA ILE A 892 26.54 10.50 -30.50
C ILE A 892 27.85 11.27 -30.60
N THR A 893 28.95 10.54 -30.71
CA THR A 893 30.28 11.12 -30.90
C THR A 893 30.93 10.64 -32.20
N GLN A 894 31.83 11.46 -32.73
CA GLN A 894 32.62 11.14 -33.92
C GLN A 894 34.01 11.78 -33.77
N GLN A 895 35.09 11.11 -34.18
CA GLN A 895 36.45 11.70 -34.09
C GLN A 895 36.79 12.59 -35.28
N ASN A 896 36.34 12.20 -36.47
CA ASN A 896 36.45 12.95 -37.72
C ASN A 896 35.42 12.40 -38.71
N SER A 897 35.16 13.10 -39.82
CA SER A 897 34.11 12.73 -40.78
C SER A 897 34.24 11.32 -41.38
N SER A 898 35.42 10.70 -41.30
CA SER A 898 35.71 9.34 -41.76
C SER A 898 35.63 8.25 -40.68
N SER A 899 35.60 8.62 -39.39
CA SER A 899 35.49 7.67 -38.28
C SER A 899 34.05 7.20 -38.10
N PRO A 900 33.84 5.94 -37.66
CA PRO A 900 32.51 5.47 -37.31
C PRO A 900 31.95 6.27 -36.13
N LYS A 901 30.64 6.54 -36.17
CA LYS A 901 29.93 7.17 -35.05
C LYS A 901 29.85 6.19 -33.87
N GLU A 902 29.97 6.70 -32.65
CA GLU A 902 29.73 5.96 -31.42
C GLU A 902 28.52 6.53 -30.69
N VAL A 903 27.63 5.66 -30.23
CA VAL A 903 26.47 5.97 -29.40
C VAL A 903 26.82 5.65 -27.95
N HIS A 904 26.68 6.65 -27.09
CA HIS A 904 26.82 6.54 -25.64
C HIS A 904 25.46 6.78 -25.00
N THR A 905 24.95 5.82 -24.25
CA THR A 905 23.70 5.96 -23.51
C THR A 905 23.96 6.00 -22.02
N SER A 906 23.15 6.76 -21.29
CA SER A 906 23.15 6.80 -19.83
C SER A 906 21.69 6.84 -19.37
N SER A 907 21.23 5.77 -18.73
CA SER A 907 19.82 5.58 -18.40
C SER A 907 19.57 5.18 -16.94
N LEU A 908 18.46 5.65 -16.39
CA LEU A 908 17.93 5.31 -15.09
C LEU A 908 16.47 4.90 -15.26
N ILE A 909 16.17 3.64 -14.96
CA ILE A 909 14.81 3.12 -14.81
C ILE A 909 14.69 2.64 -13.37
N THR A 910 13.82 3.28 -12.59
CA THR A 910 13.64 2.95 -11.18
C THR A 910 12.18 3.00 -10.79
N TYR A 911 11.81 2.19 -9.80
CA TYR A 911 10.43 2.03 -9.34
C TYR A 911 10.27 2.57 -7.91
N GLY A 912 9.05 2.97 -7.58
CA GLY A 912 8.65 3.33 -6.22
C GLY A 912 8.85 2.16 -5.26
N THR A 913 9.19 2.48 -4.02
CA THR A 913 9.28 1.51 -2.92
C THR A 913 8.03 1.63 -2.03
N PRO A 914 7.79 0.70 -1.09
CA PRO A 914 6.70 0.84 -0.13
C PRO A 914 6.77 2.11 0.73
N LYS A 915 7.96 2.72 0.87
CA LYS A 915 8.17 3.94 1.68
C LYS A 915 8.01 5.22 0.88
N ALA A 916 8.46 5.24 -0.37
CA ALA A 916 8.48 6.46 -1.18
C ALA A 916 8.41 6.16 -2.68
N SER A 917 7.73 7.03 -3.43
CA SER A 917 7.64 6.97 -4.89
C SER A 917 9.01 7.16 -5.56
N ALA A 918 9.20 6.62 -6.76
CA ALA A 918 10.37 6.84 -7.60
C ALA A 918 10.60 8.34 -7.82
N MET A 919 9.53 9.10 -8.08
CA MET A 919 9.57 10.55 -8.23
C MET A 919 10.07 11.23 -6.95
N ALA A 920 9.52 10.88 -5.78
CA ALA A 920 9.96 11.48 -4.51
C ALA A 920 11.43 11.18 -4.24
N ARG A 921 11.88 9.95 -4.50
CA ARG A 921 13.28 9.55 -4.29
C ARG A 921 14.23 10.30 -5.23
N THR A 922 13.90 10.34 -6.51
CA THR A 922 14.74 10.96 -7.55
C THR A 922 14.71 12.50 -7.53
N VAL A 923 13.75 13.12 -6.84
CA VAL A 923 13.77 14.57 -6.57
C VAL A 923 14.40 14.88 -5.21
N GLY A 924 13.97 14.19 -4.16
CA GLY A 924 14.33 14.53 -2.78
C GLY A 924 15.77 14.17 -2.39
N LEU A 925 16.32 13.07 -2.92
CA LEU A 925 17.69 12.63 -2.59
C LEU A 925 18.76 13.54 -3.20
N PRO A 926 18.70 13.96 -4.48
CA PRO A 926 19.64 14.95 -5.02
C PRO A 926 19.66 16.26 -4.21
N VAL A 927 18.49 16.75 -3.82
CA VAL A 927 18.35 17.93 -2.95
C VAL A 927 19.05 17.70 -1.61
N ALA A 928 18.82 16.56 -0.96
CA ALA A 928 19.46 16.25 0.32
C ALA A 928 20.98 16.17 0.19
N PHE A 929 21.50 15.45 -0.81
CA PHE A 929 22.94 15.32 -1.02
C PHE A 929 23.59 16.67 -1.30
N ALA A 930 22.97 17.53 -2.12
CA ALA A 930 23.47 18.87 -2.36
C ALA A 930 23.45 19.72 -1.08
N ALA A 931 22.33 19.76 -0.35
CA ALA A 931 22.20 20.52 0.89
C ALA A 931 23.22 20.07 1.96
N LEU A 932 23.47 18.76 2.08
CA LEU A 932 24.47 18.21 2.98
C LEU A 932 25.90 18.64 2.60
N ASN A 933 26.21 18.73 1.30
CA ASN A 933 27.51 19.26 0.86
C ASN A 933 27.63 20.78 1.10
N VAL A 934 26.54 21.53 0.93
CA VAL A 934 26.52 22.97 1.25
C VAL A 934 26.76 23.20 2.74
N ILE A 935 26.05 22.51 3.64
CA ILE A 935 26.19 22.72 5.10
C ILE A 935 27.53 22.21 5.65
N ASP A 936 28.19 21.30 4.94
CA ASP A 936 29.55 20.85 5.25
C ASP A 936 30.62 21.82 4.72
N GLY A 937 30.23 22.90 4.04
CA GLY A 937 31.16 23.89 3.50
C GLY A 937 31.98 23.37 2.32
N LYS A 938 31.53 22.29 1.66
CA LYS A 938 32.25 21.66 0.53
C LYS A 938 32.07 22.42 -0.78
N ILE A 939 31.14 23.38 -0.83
CA ILE A 939 30.83 24.18 -2.02
C ILE A 939 31.22 25.64 -1.78
N ALA A 940 32.25 26.10 -2.49
CA ALA A 940 32.77 27.46 -2.38
C ALA A 940 32.02 28.49 -3.26
N MET A 941 31.20 28.04 -4.21
CA MET A 941 30.50 28.91 -5.16
C MET A 941 29.46 29.80 -4.46
N ARG A 942 29.24 31.01 -5.02
CA ARG A 942 28.27 32.02 -4.57
C ARG A 942 27.51 32.63 -5.73
N GLY A 943 26.31 33.13 -5.47
CA GLY A 943 25.37 33.55 -6.50
C GLY A 943 24.33 32.49 -6.83
N VAL A 944 23.64 32.71 -7.95
CA VAL A 944 22.59 31.81 -8.48
C VAL A 944 23.22 30.81 -9.43
N HIS A 945 23.09 29.52 -9.13
CA HIS A 945 23.73 28.43 -9.87
C HIS A 945 22.78 27.23 -10.07
N GLY A 946 23.04 26.46 -11.13
CA GLY A 946 22.57 25.08 -11.32
C GLY A 946 23.69 24.08 -11.04
N PRO A 947 23.48 22.77 -11.25
CA PRO A 947 24.43 21.72 -10.87
C PRO A 947 25.53 21.48 -11.93
N THR A 948 26.11 22.54 -12.49
CA THR A 948 27.08 22.43 -13.59
C THR A 948 28.53 22.23 -13.12
N ASP A 949 28.82 22.50 -11.85
CA ASP A 949 30.17 22.39 -11.29
C ASP A 949 30.44 21.00 -10.69
N ALA A 950 31.65 20.47 -10.91
CA ALA A 950 32.05 19.14 -10.46
C ALA A 950 32.00 18.94 -8.94
N SER A 951 32.14 20.02 -8.16
CA SER A 951 31.97 19.99 -6.71
C SER A 951 30.52 19.74 -6.28
N ILE A 952 29.54 19.95 -7.18
CA ILE A 952 28.12 19.74 -6.94
C ILE A 952 27.66 18.41 -7.54
N TYR A 953 27.83 18.20 -8.84
CA TYR A 953 27.22 17.03 -9.50
C TYR A 953 27.90 15.71 -9.15
N LYS A 954 29.22 15.66 -8.95
CA LYS A 954 29.92 14.39 -8.64
C LYS A 954 29.52 13.82 -7.28
N PRO A 955 29.48 14.61 -6.18
CA PRO A 955 28.98 14.10 -4.90
C PRO A 955 27.52 13.65 -4.96
N VAL A 956 26.67 14.36 -5.71
CA VAL A 956 25.25 14.00 -5.88
C VAL A 956 25.12 12.66 -6.62
N LEU A 957 25.80 12.48 -7.76
CA LEU A 957 25.79 11.21 -8.51
C LEU A 957 26.32 10.05 -7.67
N ARG A 958 27.40 10.26 -6.91
CA ARG A 958 27.93 9.23 -5.99
C ARG A 958 26.93 8.86 -4.90
N GLY A 959 26.25 9.85 -4.32
CA GLY A 959 25.20 9.60 -3.32
C GLY A 959 24.04 8.79 -3.93
N LEU A 960 23.62 9.13 -5.14
CA LEU A 960 22.59 8.39 -5.87
C LEU A 960 23.00 6.94 -6.15
N GLU A 961 24.25 6.72 -6.58
CA GLU A 961 24.78 5.37 -6.79
C GLU A 961 24.76 4.53 -5.51
N GLN A 962 25.18 5.11 -4.37
CA GLN A 962 25.19 4.43 -3.06
C GLN A 962 23.81 3.99 -2.58
N VAL A 963 22.74 4.70 -2.98
CA VAL A 963 21.35 4.38 -2.63
C VAL A 963 20.61 3.61 -3.74
N GLY A 964 21.35 3.10 -4.72
CA GLY A 964 20.81 2.25 -5.80
C GLY A 964 20.07 3.00 -6.90
N LEU A 965 20.38 4.29 -7.10
CA LEU A 965 19.82 5.17 -8.14
C LEU A 965 20.90 5.66 -9.12
N GLY A 966 21.98 4.91 -9.30
CA GLY A 966 23.02 5.21 -10.28
C GLY A 966 22.53 5.06 -11.72
N MET A 967 23.08 5.89 -12.62
CA MET A 967 22.83 5.78 -14.06
C MET A 967 23.56 4.55 -14.61
N LYS A 968 22.93 3.83 -15.54
CA LYS A 968 23.54 2.73 -16.30
C LYS A 968 24.03 3.24 -17.63
N GLU A 969 25.32 3.10 -17.86
CA GLU A 969 25.98 3.59 -19.07
C GLU A 969 26.32 2.47 -20.04
N SER A 970 26.21 2.72 -21.34
CA SER A 970 26.66 1.79 -22.38
C SER A 970 27.18 2.52 -23.61
N THR A 971 28.09 1.87 -24.33
CA THR A 971 28.68 2.40 -25.57
C THR A 971 28.58 1.36 -26.68
N ARG A 972 28.20 1.79 -27.88
CA ARG A 972 28.22 0.96 -29.09
C ARG A 972 28.62 1.76 -30.33
N VAL A 973 29.18 1.08 -31.32
CA VAL A 973 29.45 1.67 -32.64
C VAL A 973 28.16 1.63 -33.47
N VAL A 974 27.88 2.69 -34.23
CA VAL A 974 26.68 2.77 -35.08
C VAL A 974 26.78 1.77 -36.23
N VAL A 975 25.72 0.97 -36.40
CA VAL A 975 25.50 0.07 -37.55
C VAL A 975 24.17 0.49 -38.17
N ASP A 976 24.13 0.67 -39.49
CA ASP A 976 22.92 0.99 -40.28
C ASP A 976 22.10 2.22 -39.83
N ASP A 977 22.75 3.21 -39.22
CA ASP A 977 22.13 4.47 -38.73
C ASP A 977 21.00 4.26 -37.68
N ASP A 978 20.96 3.08 -37.04
CA ASP A 978 20.03 2.74 -35.95
C ASP A 978 20.41 3.49 -34.66
N THR A 979 19.97 4.74 -34.56
CA THR A 979 20.17 5.65 -33.42
C THR A 979 18.82 6.20 -32.92
N LEU A 980 18.76 6.65 -31.67
CA LEU A 980 17.56 7.33 -31.18
C LEU A 980 17.29 8.62 -31.99
N GLU A 981 18.34 9.37 -32.35
CA GLU A 981 18.23 10.53 -33.24
C GLU A 981 17.47 10.21 -34.54
N SER A 982 17.85 9.15 -35.24
CA SER A 982 17.23 8.75 -36.52
C SER A 982 15.75 8.40 -36.35
N LYS A 983 15.42 7.66 -35.29
CA LYS A 983 14.03 7.27 -34.97
C LYS A 983 13.17 8.48 -34.57
N LEU A 984 13.72 9.40 -33.79
CA LEU A 984 13.03 10.66 -33.45
C LEU A 984 12.79 11.52 -34.69
N ALA A 985 13.76 11.60 -35.60
CA ALA A 985 13.62 12.36 -36.85
C ALA A 985 12.58 11.74 -37.79
N GLU A 986 12.44 10.41 -37.81
CA GLU A 986 11.35 9.74 -38.52
C GLU A 986 10.00 9.97 -37.83
N GLY A 987 9.93 9.76 -36.51
CA GLY A 987 8.72 9.90 -35.72
C GLY A 987 8.09 11.28 -35.82
N ILE A 988 8.90 12.35 -35.71
CA ILE A 988 8.40 13.72 -35.84
C ILE A 988 7.95 14.06 -37.27
N ARG A 989 8.56 13.45 -38.29
CA ARG A 989 8.11 13.61 -39.68
C ARG A 989 6.76 12.93 -39.90
N ARG A 990 6.55 11.76 -39.30
CA ARG A 990 5.28 11.02 -39.34
C ARG A 990 4.15 11.77 -38.63
N SER A 991 4.41 12.42 -37.50
CA SER A 991 3.39 13.21 -36.79
C SER A 991 3.10 14.58 -37.43
N MET A 992 3.97 15.05 -38.33
CA MET A 992 3.76 16.28 -39.11
C MET A 992 3.07 16.05 -40.46
N ALA A 993 3.02 14.81 -40.93
CA ALA A 993 2.38 14.41 -42.19
C ALA A 993 0.90 14.09 -41.93
#